data_AF-A0A8U0PT80-F1
#
_entry.id   AF-A0A8U0PT80-F1
#
_cell.length_a   1.000
_cell.length_b   1.000
_cell.length_c   1.000
_cell.angle_alpha   90.00
_cell.angle_beta   90.00
_cell.angle_gamma   90.00
#
_symmetry.space_group_name_H-M   'P 1'
#
loop_
_entity.id
_entity.type
_entity.pdbx_description
1 polymer ?
#
loop_
_entity_poly.entity_id
_entity_poly.type
_entity_poly.pdbx_seq_one_letter_code
_entity_poly.pdbx_strand_id
1 'polypeptide(L)'
;MAATSAMMGVIPFLLDLLSMVPAGAQVISLSDMYGTINSPNFPEPYPKESEVRWNISVPDGFQIRLYFLHFDLEPSYLCEYDYVKVEANGEELAVFCGREDSDTEQVPGEQVISSPRSSFSVSFRSDFSNEERFLGFESHYSAVDVDECRDRNDEDLACDHFCHNYIGGYYCSCRYGYLLHSDNRTCRVECSDNVFTERSGVLSSSDFPNPYPKSSDCLYHIKLEDGFLLSLEFDDTFDIEDHPDVTCPYDYVKIQAGEKEYGPFCGGRSPGRIQTGSNKVQVFFHSDNSGENIGWRLSYTSSGPELGSPAIRGTFYRSSLDGALCVFSNSGKSQCPVPVKPLYGQLDPVQIQYSFKDHVLVSCDPGYRLIRDGEELEHFQIECQKDGSWNSFVPLCEMVDCGTPGEVAMGDVIFESSGNSTLFGSKIQYTCRESMYQIHPKINSMYTCGEKGEWTNSEHGTKIPTCLPVCGEPSQPFPAQIKRIVGGRSTVPGLFPWQVLLTVEDMSRVPEDRWFGSGALLSESWVLTAAHVLRSQRRGATVVPVAPEHIRVYLGLHDVRAKQNATNRSVEQVILHPHFDPRNYNNDIALVKLSQAVPVGELVRPVCLPPPQGKDRPQSPQLNTLGLVAGWGISNPNASVAADTTALSSDLGMVSDVLQYVKLPVVAQEECKASYASRSINYNITDNMFCAGFYEGGHDTCLGDSGGAFVMEEPGSGRWVAQGLVSWGGPEECGSQRVYGVYTRVANYADWLQSQLGTGPWW
;
A
#
# COMPACT_ATOMS: atom_id res chain seq x y z
N MET A 1 -6.25 74.38 -20.14
CA MET A 1 -4.87 74.45 -19.61
C MET A 1 -4.25 73.07 -19.78
N ALA A 2 -3.11 73.02 -20.51
CA ALA A 2 -2.07 71.98 -20.60
C ALA A 2 -2.49 70.48 -20.73
N ALA A 3 -2.22 69.71 -21.80
CA ALA A 3 -0.93 69.38 -22.48
C ALA A 3 0.09 68.73 -21.51
N THR A 4 0.82 67.63 -21.75
CA THR A 4 1.17 66.80 -22.91
C THR A 4 2.08 65.65 -22.43
N SER A 5 2.06 64.51 -23.15
CA SER A 5 3.20 63.67 -23.62
C SER A 5 4.24 63.03 -22.67
N ALA A 6 4.62 61.82 -23.10
CA ALA A 6 5.61 60.86 -22.59
C ALA A 6 7.09 61.31 -22.57
N MET A 7 7.91 60.62 -21.76
CA MET A 7 9.33 60.36 -22.06
C MET A 7 9.90 59.14 -21.32
N MET A 8 10.76 58.40 -22.04
CA MET A 8 11.60 57.28 -21.61
C MET A 8 12.68 57.68 -20.59
N GLY A 9 13.12 56.74 -19.75
CA GLY A 9 14.36 56.80 -18.95
C GLY A 9 14.64 55.44 -18.32
N VAL A 10 15.41 54.55 -18.96
CA VAL A 10 16.83 54.22 -18.65
C VAL A 10 17.07 53.98 -17.16
N ILE A 11 17.15 52.70 -16.76
CA ILE A 11 17.66 52.27 -15.45
C ILE A 11 19.20 52.22 -15.56
N PRO A 12 19.97 52.97 -14.75
CA PRO A 12 21.41 52.83 -14.69
C PRO A 12 21.80 51.70 -13.73
N PHE A 13 22.84 50.96 -14.12
CA PHE A 13 23.64 50.12 -13.25
C PHE A 13 24.08 50.93 -12.02
N LEU A 14 23.70 50.48 -10.83
CA LEU A 14 24.35 50.86 -9.57
C LEU A 14 25.30 49.72 -9.20
N LEU A 15 26.60 49.99 -9.36
CA LEU A 15 27.65 49.32 -8.62
C LEU A 15 27.36 49.53 -7.14
N ASP A 16 27.02 48.46 -6.41
CA ASP A 16 27.12 48.50 -4.96
C ASP A 16 28.56 48.21 -4.54
N LEU A 17 29.08 49.18 -3.79
CA LEU A 17 30.36 49.17 -3.10
C LEU A 17 30.50 47.91 -2.24
N LEU A 18 31.68 47.28 -2.31
CA LEU A 18 32.17 46.40 -1.24
C LEU A 18 32.05 47.11 0.11
N SER A 19 31.14 46.66 0.96
CA SER A 19 31.24 46.86 2.39
C SER A 19 32.17 45.79 2.96
N MET A 20 33.33 46.20 3.47
CA MET A 20 34.13 45.33 4.33
C MET A 20 33.35 45.03 5.61
N VAL A 21 32.89 43.78 5.75
CA VAL A 21 32.29 43.24 6.97
C VAL A 21 33.44 42.80 7.90
N PRO A 22 33.38 43.08 9.21
CA PRO A 22 34.47 42.73 10.13
C PRO A 22 34.57 41.22 10.34
N ALA A 23 35.78 40.75 10.63
CA ALA A 23 36.09 39.36 10.99
C ALA A 23 35.29 38.94 12.24
N GLY A 24 34.23 38.18 12.03
CA GLY A 24 33.41 37.55 13.06
C GLY A 24 32.55 36.46 12.41
N ALA A 25 32.32 35.37 13.13
CA ALA A 25 31.56 34.22 12.65
C ALA A 25 30.18 34.64 12.12
N GLN A 26 29.91 34.39 10.84
CA GLN A 26 28.63 34.73 10.22
C GLN A 26 27.60 33.64 10.56
N VAL A 27 26.60 33.99 11.37
CA VAL A 27 25.50 33.07 11.73
C VAL A 27 24.29 33.31 10.82
N ILE A 28 23.82 32.26 10.15
CA ILE A 28 22.69 32.25 9.23
C ILE A 28 21.62 31.32 9.81
N SER A 29 20.40 31.80 9.95
CA SER A 29 19.26 30.98 10.43
C SER A 29 18.39 30.58 9.25
N LEU A 30 18.12 29.28 9.13
CA LEU A 30 17.31 28.69 8.07
C LEU A 30 16.11 27.96 8.69
N SER A 31 14.91 28.25 8.19
CA SER A 31 13.66 27.66 8.70
C SER A 31 12.85 26.91 7.64
N ASP A 32 13.36 26.82 6.41
CA ASP A 32 12.67 26.16 5.32
C ASP A 32 12.73 24.63 5.45
N MET A 33 11.72 23.94 4.94
CA MET A 33 11.60 22.47 5.00
C MET A 33 12.65 21.74 4.17
N TYR A 34 13.35 22.43 3.28
CA TYR A 34 14.51 21.92 2.55
C TYR A 34 15.38 23.09 2.13
N GLY A 35 16.65 22.84 1.86
CA GLY A 35 17.55 23.89 1.43
C GLY A 35 18.92 23.36 1.06
N THR A 36 19.72 24.26 0.48
CA THR A 36 21.09 23.96 0.07
C THR A 36 22.04 24.90 0.79
N ILE A 37 23.14 24.37 1.28
CA ILE A 37 24.17 25.08 2.05
C ILE A 37 25.50 24.88 1.33
N ASN A 38 26.16 25.99 1.06
CA ASN A 38 27.41 26.00 0.31
C ASN A 38 28.52 26.66 1.13
N SER A 39 29.75 26.20 0.96
CA SER A 39 30.91 26.97 1.38
C SER A 39 30.94 28.34 0.67
N PRO A 40 31.51 29.38 1.29
CA PRO A 40 31.61 30.68 0.65
C PRO A 40 32.32 30.58 -0.71
N ASN A 41 31.79 31.26 -1.72
CA ASN A 41 32.26 31.29 -3.12
C ASN A 41 32.05 30.02 -3.96
N PHE A 42 31.49 28.93 -3.42
CA PHE A 42 31.24 27.71 -4.20
C PHE A 42 30.48 28.01 -5.52
N PRO A 43 30.88 27.46 -6.69
CA PRO A 43 31.88 26.39 -6.89
C PRO A 43 33.34 26.86 -7.00
N GLU A 44 33.63 28.13 -6.75
CA GLU A 44 35.00 28.64 -6.66
C GLU A 44 35.62 28.38 -5.28
N PRO A 45 36.96 28.41 -5.15
CA PRO A 45 37.64 28.14 -3.88
C PRO A 45 37.19 29.05 -2.74
N TYR A 46 37.03 28.45 -1.56
CA TYR A 46 36.63 29.17 -0.36
C TYR A 46 37.75 30.10 0.15
N PRO A 47 37.39 31.23 0.77
CA PRO A 47 38.35 32.18 1.33
C PRO A 47 39.03 31.63 2.58
N LYS A 48 40.22 32.14 2.87
CA LYS A 48 40.96 31.89 4.12
C LYS A 48 40.33 32.67 5.29
N GLU A 49 40.52 32.21 6.51
CA GLU A 49 40.04 32.82 7.76
C GLU A 49 38.53 33.09 7.76
N SER A 50 37.75 32.17 7.20
CA SER A 50 36.30 32.27 7.12
C SER A 50 35.62 31.37 8.13
N GLU A 51 34.58 31.88 8.77
CA GLU A 51 33.78 31.11 9.72
C GLU A 51 32.30 31.43 9.49
N VAL A 52 31.53 30.39 9.15
CA VAL A 52 30.09 30.51 8.85
C VAL A 52 29.34 29.40 9.57
N ARG A 53 28.24 29.74 10.22
CA ARG A 53 27.37 28.80 10.93
C ARG A 53 25.95 28.91 10.42
N TRP A 54 25.36 27.79 10.00
CA TRP A 54 23.95 27.67 9.65
C TRP A 54 23.20 26.97 10.77
N ASN A 55 22.27 27.67 11.41
CA ASN A 55 21.32 27.09 12.36
C ASN A 55 20.04 26.77 11.61
N ILE A 56 19.68 25.49 11.52
CA ILE A 56 18.51 25.06 10.77
C ILE A 56 17.49 24.50 11.75
N SER A 57 16.27 24.99 11.65
CA SER A 57 15.13 24.59 12.48
C SER A 57 13.93 24.29 11.61
N VAL A 58 13.34 23.11 11.77
CA VAL A 58 12.07 22.72 11.12
C VAL A 58 10.95 22.67 12.18
N PRO A 59 9.67 22.59 11.78
CA PRO A 59 8.59 22.41 12.75
C PRO A 59 8.77 21.14 13.59
N ASP A 60 8.12 21.10 14.76
CA ASP A 60 8.02 19.88 15.56
C ASP A 60 7.28 18.77 14.78
N GLY A 61 7.58 17.51 15.07
CA GLY A 61 7.14 16.36 14.27
C GLY A 61 8.07 16.06 13.07
N PHE A 62 9.12 16.85 12.86
CA PHE A 62 10.12 16.61 11.82
C PHE A 62 11.53 16.46 12.39
N GLN A 63 12.32 15.63 11.71
CA GLN A 63 13.78 15.57 11.83
C GLN A 63 14.43 16.15 10.58
N ILE A 64 15.69 16.50 10.65
CA ILE A 64 16.45 17.07 9.54
C ILE A 64 17.45 16.03 9.06
N ARG A 65 17.43 15.74 7.76
CA ARG A 65 18.46 14.94 7.09
C ARG A 65 19.36 15.85 6.28
N LEU A 66 20.66 15.74 6.48
CA LEU A 66 21.71 16.43 5.74
C LEU A 66 22.59 15.42 5.02
N TYR A 67 22.94 15.73 3.77
CA TYR A 67 23.94 15.00 3.01
C TYR A 67 24.75 15.96 2.13
N PHE A 68 25.97 15.58 1.77
CA PHE A 68 26.87 16.39 0.96
C PHE A 68 26.83 15.92 -0.50
N LEU A 69 26.68 16.86 -1.43
CA LEU A 69 26.73 16.63 -2.88
C LEU A 69 28.15 16.79 -3.43
N HIS A 70 28.92 17.68 -2.83
CA HIS A 70 30.33 17.92 -3.12
C HIS A 70 31.09 18.19 -1.82
N PHE A 71 32.32 17.70 -1.70
CA PHE A 71 33.16 17.95 -0.54
C PHE A 71 34.65 17.90 -0.90
N ASP A 72 35.34 19.02 -0.75
CA ASP A 72 36.76 19.19 -1.03
C ASP A 72 37.33 20.28 -0.11
N LEU A 73 37.87 19.86 1.03
CA LEU A 73 38.46 20.74 2.05
C LEU A 73 39.92 20.35 2.30
N GLU A 74 40.69 21.26 2.91
CA GLU A 74 42.05 20.96 3.35
C GLU A 74 42.05 19.79 4.37
N PRO A 75 42.85 18.74 4.16
CA PRO A 75 42.98 17.64 5.11
C PRO A 75 43.88 18.03 6.30
N SER A 76 43.47 17.66 7.51
CA SER A 76 44.27 17.81 8.72
C SER A 76 43.94 16.73 9.75
N TYR A 77 44.89 16.43 10.65
CA TYR A 77 44.66 15.46 11.71
C TYR A 77 43.50 15.91 12.60
N LEU A 78 42.47 15.07 12.76
CA LEU A 78 41.22 15.38 13.47
C LEU A 78 40.48 16.64 12.96
N CYS A 79 40.75 17.07 11.73
CA CYS A 79 40.14 18.26 11.14
C CYS A 79 40.37 19.55 11.95
N GLU A 80 41.57 19.72 12.50
CA GLU A 80 41.95 20.87 13.34
C GLU A 80 42.11 22.19 12.56
N TYR A 81 42.37 22.13 11.24
CA TYR A 81 42.52 23.28 10.36
C TYR A 81 41.17 23.68 9.76
N ASP A 82 40.90 23.26 8.53
CA ASP A 82 39.64 23.47 7.83
C ASP A 82 38.65 22.35 8.14
N TYR A 83 37.41 22.70 8.45
CA TYR A 83 36.39 21.69 8.76
C TYR A 83 34.96 22.13 8.47
N VAL A 84 34.10 21.11 8.31
CA VAL A 84 32.66 21.23 8.46
C VAL A 84 32.22 20.41 9.67
N LYS A 85 31.59 21.07 10.63
CA LYS A 85 31.10 20.47 11.87
C LYS A 85 29.57 20.48 11.91
N VAL A 86 28.97 19.36 12.29
CA VAL A 86 27.51 19.23 12.46
C VAL A 86 27.21 18.92 13.93
N GLU A 87 26.36 19.75 14.54
CA GLU A 87 25.99 19.67 15.95
C GLU A 87 24.47 19.70 16.11
N ALA A 88 23.94 19.02 17.13
CA ALA A 88 22.54 19.11 17.53
C ALA A 88 22.44 19.16 19.07
N ASN A 89 21.67 20.10 19.62
CA ASN A 89 21.48 20.27 21.07
C ASN A 89 22.79 20.34 21.90
N GLY A 90 23.88 20.82 21.30
CA GLY A 90 25.20 20.91 21.94
C GLY A 90 26.02 19.62 21.88
N GLU A 91 25.51 18.56 21.24
CA GLU A 91 26.25 17.34 20.93
C GLU A 91 26.83 17.42 19.51
N GLU A 92 28.08 17.00 19.37
CA GLU A 92 28.78 16.90 18.09
C GLU A 92 28.37 15.59 17.39
N LEU A 93 27.65 15.72 16.27
CA LEU A 93 27.20 14.56 15.48
C LEU A 93 28.29 14.10 14.51
N ALA A 94 29.02 15.04 13.90
CA ALA A 94 30.13 14.75 13.00
C ALA A 94 31.04 15.97 12.76
N VAL A 95 32.30 15.72 12.42
CA VAL A 95 33.27 16.70 11.93
C VAL A 95 33.95 16.12 10.69
N PHE A 96 34.06 16.93 9.63
CA PHE A 96 34.61 16.50 8.35
C PHE A 96 35.66 17.45 7.77
N CYS A 97 36.65 16.89 7.08
CA CYS A 97 37.70 17.58 6.33
C CYS A 97 38.34 16.65 5.29
N GLY A 98 39.16 17.18 4.39
CA GLY A 98 39.82 16.39 3.34
C GLY A 98 39.02 16.21 2.06
N ARG A 99 39.42 15.20 1.27
CA ARG A 99 38.93 14.89 -0.09
C ARG A 99 38.74 13.38 -0.24
N GLU A 100 37.83 12.91 -1.10
CA GLU A 100 37.38 11.50 -1.14
C GLU A 100 38.51 10.43 -1.24
N ASP A 101 39.71 10.80 -1.69
CA ASP A 101 40.88 9.92 -1.86
C ASP A 101 41.87 9.90 -0.66
N SER A 102 41.56 10.56 0.47
CA SER A 102 42.49 10.65 1.62
C SER A 102 42.23 9.58 2.69
N ASP A 103 43.20 8.69 2.91
CA ASP A 103 43.08 7.48 3.77
C ASP A 103 43.09 7.74 5.29
N THR A 104 43.41 8.96 5.76
CA THR A 104 43.63 9.26 7.20
C THR A 104 42.60 10.19 7.84
N GLU A 105 41.59 10.65 7.09
CA GLU A 105 40.67 11.73 7.44
C GLU A 105 39.20 11.32 7.33
N GLN A 106 38.32 12.03 8.05
CA GLN A 106 36.88 11.79 8.03
C GLN A 106 36.21 12.69 6.97
N VAL A 107 35.93 12.14 5.80
CA VAL A 107 35.10 12.79 4.75
C VAL A 107 33.64 12.32 4.87
N PRO A 108 32.65 13.14 4.50
CA PRO A 108 31.24 12.76 4.67
C PRO A 108 30.80 11.62 3.74
N GLY A 109 31.40 11.50 2.56
CA GLY A 109 31.07 10.43 1.59
C GLY A 109 29.56 10.30 1.32
N GLU A 110 29.03 9.08 1.49
CA GLU A 110 27.59 8.76 1.36
C GLU A 110 26.81 8.88 2.69
N GLN A 111 27.45 9.37 3.76
CA GLN A 111 26.86 9.44 5.10
C GLN A 111 25.73 10.48 5.14
N VAL A 112 24.53 10.03 5.50
CA VAL A 112 23.40 10.91 5.82
C VAL A 112 23.38 11.18 7.31
N ILE A 113 23.35 12.44 7.68
CA ILE A 113 23.34 12.88 9.07
C ILE A 113 21.91 13.28 9.42
N SER A 114 21.33 12.62 10.42
CA SER A 114 19.96 12.89 10.87
C SER A 114 19.99 13.57 12.23
N SER A 115 19.22 14.63 12.40
CA SER A 115 19.08 15.30 13.69
C SER A 115 18.17 14.48 14.63
N PRO A 116 18.50 14.38 15.93
CA PRO A 116 17.63 13.69 16.90
C PRO A 116 16.29 14.39 17.16
N ARG A 117 16.19 15.69 16.83
CA ARG A 117 15.00 16.55 17.02
C ARG A 117 14.83 17.49 15.81
N SER A 118 13.95 18.46 15.92
CA SER A 118 13.61 19.45 14.88
C SER A 118 14.66 20.54 14.62
N SER A 119 15.88 20.43 15.17
CA SER A 119 16.95 21.41 14.93
C SER A 119 18.35 20.81 14.92
N PHE A 120 19.23 21.43 14.11
CA PHE A 120 20.67 21.15 14.07
C PHE A 120 21.44 22.38 13.55
N SER A 121 22.76 22.41 13.76
CA SER A 121 23.64 23.46 13.26
C SER A 121 24.83 22.89 12.48
N VAL A 122 25.14 23.52 11.35
CA VAL A 122 26.30 23.21 10.51
C VAL A 122 27.28 24.39 10.60
N SER A 123 28.54 24.15 10.93
CA SER A 123 29.58 25.17 11.01
C SER A 123 30.71 24.86 10.06
N PHE A 124 31.07 25.80 9.20
CA PHE A 124 32.25 25.76 8.35
C PHE A 124 33.32 26.71 8.88
N ARG A 125 34.57 26.25 8.93
CA ARG A 125 35.72 27.06 9.30
C ARG A 125 36.87 26.81 8.34
N SER A 126 37.54 27.88 7.91
CA SER A 126 38.84 27.83 7.25
C SER A 126 39.90 28.58 8.03
N ASP A 127 41.13 28.08 8.00
CA ASP A 127 42.28 28.65 8.67
C ASP A 127 43.01 29.70 7.81
N PHE A 128 44.23 30.10 8.19
CA PHE A 128 45.00 31.13 7.48
C PHE A 128 45.75 30.60 6.25
N SER A 129 45.72 29.29 5.96
CA SER A 129 46.58 28.61 4.99
C SER A 129 45.87 27.64 4.04
N ASN A 130 45.17 28.16 3.02
CA ASN A 130 44.91 27.32 1.82
C ASN A 130 46.11 27.40 0.86
N GLU A 131 47.08 26.50 0.97
CA GLU A 131 48.21 26.41 0.02
C GLU A 131 47.79 25.76 -1.31
N GLU A 132 46.89 24.77 -1.25
CA GLU A 132 46.25 24.12 -2.39
C GLU A 132 44.88 24.76 -2.72
N ARG A 133 44.36 24.48 -3.92
CA ARG A 133 43.07 25.02 -4.39
C ARG A 133 41.95 24.03 -4.06
N PHE A 134 41.26 24.25 -2.94
CA PHE A 134 40.10 23.46 -2.51
C PHE A 134 38.79 24.18 -2.87
N LEU A 135 37.85 23.47 -3.47
CA LEU A 135 36.58 24.05 -3.96
C LEU A 135 35.52 24.20 -2.87
N GLY A 136 35.68 23.52 -1.73
CA GLY A 136 34.74 23.54 -0.62
C GLY A 136 33.62 22.51 -0.77
N PHE A 137 32.42 22.85 -0.34
CA PHE A 137 31.31 21.90 -0.28
C PHE A 137 29.98 22.49 -0.73
N GLU A 138 29.11 21.59 -1.20
CA GLU A 138 27.69 21.82 -1.40
C GLU A 138 26.95 20.70 -0.67
N SER A 139 26.02 21.07 0.21
CA SER A 139 25.21 20.13 0.98
C SER A 139 23.74 20.48 0.90
N HIS A 140 22.91 19.45 1.00
CA HIS A 140 21.46 19.58 0.95
C HIS A 140 20.85 19.04 2.22
N TYR A 141 19.89 19.79 2.77
CA TYR A 141 19.11 19.35 3.92
C TYR A 141 17.63 19.30 3.59
N SER A 142 16.91 18.38 4.24
CA SER A 142 15.46 18.25 4.11
C SER A 142 14.84 17.83 5.44
N ALA A 143 13.64 18.34 5.70
CA ALA A 143 12.77 17.92 6.78
C ALA A 143 12.15 16.57 6.42
N VAL A 144 12.22 15.63 7.35
CA VAL A 144 11.64 14.30 7.24
C VAL A 144 10.69 14.10 8.40
N ASP A 145 9.47 13.70 8.08
CA ASP A 145 8.43 13.39 9.04
C ASP A 145 8.89 12.30 10.03
N VAL A 146 8.63 12.52 11.31
CA VAL A 146 8.87 11.51 12.36
C VAL A 146 7.63 10.65 12.46
N ASP A 147 7.78 9.33 12.34
CA ASP A 147 6.67 8.40 12.55
C ASP A 147 6.59 8.03 14.04
N GLU A 148 5.86 8.84 14.83
CA GLU A 148 5.73 8.61 16.28
C GLU A 148 4.99 7.29 16.61
N CYS A 149 4.32 6.67 15.64
CA CYS A 149 3.67 5.38 15.82
C CYS A 149 4.67 4.20 15.75
N ARG A 150 5.87 4.41 15.18
CA ARG A 150 6.93 3.39 15.11
C ARG A 150 7.89 3.46 16.30
N ASP A 151 8.20 4.66 16.78
CA ASP A 151 9.11 4.86 17.91
C ASP A 151 8.36 4.76 19.25
N ARG A 152 8.29 3.55 19.81
CA ARG A 152 7.65 3.26 21.12
C ARG A 152 8.57 3.51 22.33
N ASN A 153 9.63 4.30 22.18
CA ASN A 153 10.67 4.42 23.21
C ASN A 153 10.23 5.23 24.46
N ASP A 154 9.13 5.98 24.39
CA ASP A 154 8.45 6.58 25.55
C ASP A 154 7.06 5.94 25.72
N GLU A 155 6.96 4.89 26.54
CA GLU A 155 5.69 4.21 26.87
C GLU A 155 4.65 5.20 27.45
N ASP A 156 5.11 6.27 28.10
CA ASP A 156 4.27 7.31 28.72
C ASP A 156 3.56 8.24 27.70
N LEU A 157 3.93 8.18 26.41
CA LEU A 157 3.38 9.07 25.37
C LEU A 157 2.63 8.34 24.26
N ALA A 158 2.47 7.02 24.35
CA ALA A 158 1.85 6.20 23.31
C ALA A 158 0.30 6.29 23.29
N CYS A 159 -0.30 6.02 22.12
CA CYS A 159 -1.74 5.87 21.98
C CYS A 159 -2.24 4.56 22.58
N ASP A 160 -3.36 4.62 23.32
CA ASP A 160 -3.93 3.46 24.02
C ASP A 160 -4.44 2.37 23.08
N HIS A 161 -5.11 2.75 21.98
CA HIS A 161 -5.65 1.80 21.00
C HIS A 161 -4.99 1.91 19.63
N PHE A 162 -5.27 2.98 18.89
CA PHE A 162 -4.76 3.16 17.53
C PHE A 162 -3.99 4.48 17.43
N CYS A 163 -2.79 4.41 16.86
CA CYS A 163 -1.97 5.56 16.51
C CYS A 163 -2.05 5.81 15.00
N HIS A 164 -2.25 7.07 14.63
CA HIS A 164 -2.31 7.50 13.23
C HIS A 164 -1.26 8.58 12.99
N ASN A 165 -0.22 8.24 12.23
CA ASN A 165 0.80 9.20 11.82
C ASN A 165 0.32 10.07 10.64
N TYR A 166 0.71 11.33 10.63
CA TYR A 166 0.53 12.25 9.51
C TYR A 166 1.73 13.20 9.42
N ILE A 167 1.86 13.89 8.29
CA ILE A 167 2.98 14.79 8.07
C ILE A 167 2.97 15.92 9.12
N GLY A 168 3.94 15.89 10.03
CA GLY A 168 4.12 16.85 11.12
C GLY A 168 3.49 16.45 12.47
N GLY A 169 3.05 15.20 12.64
CA GLY A 169 2.68 14.66 13.94
C GLY A 169 1.75 13.46 13.88
N TYR A 170 1.13 13.13 15.02
CA TYR A 170 0.23 11.97 15.13
C TYR A 170 -1.03 12.29 15.94
N TYR A 171 -2.03 11.41 15.84
CA TYR A 171 -3.20 11.44 16.71
C TYR A 171 -3.66 10.03 17.09
N CYS A 172 -4.35 9.93 18.23
CA CYS A 172 -4.88 8.66 18.72
C CYS A 172 -6.37 8.52 18.40
N SER A 173 -6.83 7.28 18.25
CA SER A 173 -8.26 6.96 18.14
C SER A 173 -8.59 5.64 18.85
N CYS A 174 -9.86 5.43 19.13
CA CYS A 174 -10.33 4.31 19.94
C CYS A 174 -11.10 3.26 19.13
N ARG A 175 -11.14 2.03 19.65
CA ARG A 175 -12.01 0.95 19.16
C ARG A 175 -13.49 1.33 19.27
N TYR A 176 -14.32 0.67 18.47
CA TYR A 176 -15.77 0.85 18.53
C TYR A 176 -16.29 0.55 19.95
N GLY A 177 -17.13 1.44 20.50
CA GLY A 177 -17.65 1.36 21.87
C GLY A 177 -16.82 2.11 22.91
N TYR A 178 -15.67 2.66 22.54
CA TYR A 178 -14.81 3.48 23.39
C TYR A 178 -14.81 4.95 22.93
N LEU A 179 -14.51 5.85 23.86
CA LEU A 179 -14.44 7.30 23.64
C LEU A 179 -13.03 7.79 23.94
N LEU A 180 -12.47 8.60 23.03
CA LEU A 180 -11.18 9.23 23.26
C LEU A 180 -11.31 10.20 24.46
N HIS A 181 -10.42 10.05 25.42
CA HIS A 181 -10.36 10.89 26.60
C HIS A 181 -9.80 12.29 26.27
N SER A 182 -9.89 13.21 27.23
CA SER A 182 -9.48 14.61 27.06
C SER A 182 -7.97 14.82 26.93
N ASP A 183 -7.17 13.80 27.25
CA ASP A 183 -5.72 13.75 27.00
C ASP A 183 -5.37 13.44 25.54
N ASN A 184 -6.38 13.20 24.67
CA ASN A 184 -6.24 12.79 23.27
C ASN A 184 -5.43 11.50 23.06
N ARG A 185 -5.34 10.63 24.09
CA ARG A 185 -4.53 9.40 24.07
C ARG A 185 -5.25 8.18 24.60
N THR A 186 -5.86 8.27 25.78
CA THR A 186 -6.51 7.14 26.45
C THR A 186 -7.94 6.95 25.98
N CYS A 187 -8.42 5.70 26.04
CA CYS A 187 -9.74 5.32 25.56
C CYS A 187 -10.62 4.88 26.73
N ARG A 188 -11.59 5.74 27.10
CA ARG A 188 -12.56 5.48 28.16
C ARG A 188 -13.84 4.84 27.65
N VAL A 189 -14.66 4.32 28.55
CA VAL A 189 -16.01 3.81 28.26
C VAL A 189 -17.08 4.54 29.04
N GLU A 190 -18.32 4.45 28.55
CA GLU A 190 -19.51 4.92 29.27
C GLU A 190 -20.22 3.71 29.91
N CYS A 191 -20.13 3.60 31.23
CA CYS A 191 -20.50 2.39 31.98
C CYS A 191 -21.44 2.66 33.17
N SER A 192 -21.98 3.88 33.28
CA SER A 192 -22.67 4.38 34.49
C SER A 192 -24.20 4.41 34.44
N ASP A 193 -24.82 3.88 33.37
CA ASP A 193 -26.29 3.89 33.17
C ASP A 193 -27.01 2.59 33.59
N ASN A 194 -26.27 1.63 34.17
CA ASN A 194 -26.79 0.30 34.41
C ASN A 194 -27.53 0.19 35.76
N VAL A 195 -28.82 -0.18 35.70
CA VAL A 195 -29.66 -0.51 36.87
C VAL A 195 -30.13 -1.96 36.80
N PHE A 196 -29.69 -2.78 37.75
CA PHE A 196 -30.00 -4.19 37.86
C PHE A 196 -31.10 -4.43 38.89
N THR A 197 -32.20 -5.06 38.46
CA THR A 197 -33.38 -5.33 39.30
C THR A 197 -33.68 -6.82 39.48
N GLU A 198 -32.85 -7.70 38.92
CA GLU A 198 -33.01 -9.16 39.01
C GLU A 198 -32.53 -9.71 40.36
N ARG A 199 -33.07 -10.83 40.83
CA ARG A 199 -32.72 -11.41 42.16
C ARG A 199 -31.31 -11.99 42.23
N SER A 200 -30.68 -12.21 41.09
CA SER A 200 -29.29 -12.63 40.97
C SER A 200 -28.73 -12.16 39.64
N GLY A 201 -27.44 -11.88 39.59
CA GLY A 201 -26.78 -11.49 38.36
C GLY A 201 -25.27 -11.45 38.51
N VAL A 202 -24.58 -11.03 37.45
CA VAL A 202 -23.12 -10.95 37.38
C VAL A 202 -22.74 -9.56 36.92
N LEU A 203 -21.75 -8.96 37.58
CA LEU A 203 -21.13 -7.69 37.22
C LEU A 203 -19.63 -7.92 37.03
N SER A 204 -19.01 -7.15 36.16
CA SER A 204 -17.56 -7.14 35.98
C SER A 204 -17.08 -5.77 35.54
N SER A 205 -15.76 -5.55 35.62
CA SER A 205 -15.12 -4.51 34.82
C SER A 205 -15.41 -4.72 33.34
N SER A 206 -15.43 -3.61 32.59
CA SER A 206 -15.65 -3.63 31.14
C SER A 206 -14.55 -4.48 30.47
N ASP A 207 -14.96 -5.32 29.52
CA ASP A 207 -14.10 -6.26 28.76
C ASP A 207 -13.43 -7.39 29.57
N PHE A 208 -13.78 -7.59 30.84
CA PHE A 208 -13.27 -8.71 31.65
C PHE A 208 -13.46 -10.06 30.93
N PRO A 209 -12.42 -10.91 30.81
CA PRO A 209 -11.14 -10.89 31.54
C PRO A 209 -9.97 -10.18 30.81
N ASN A 210 -10.23 -9.36 29.80
CA ASN A 210 -9.21 -8.51 29.18
C ASN A 210 -8.94 -7.26 30.06
N PRO A 211 -7.82 -6.53 29.81
CA PRO A 211 -7.53 -5.29 30.51
C PRO A 211 -8.69 -4.30 30.50
N TYR A 212 -8.99 -3.71 31.66
CA TYR A 212 -10.10 -2.76 31.74
C TYR A 212 -9.74 -1.42 31.08
N PRO A 213 -10.73 -0.67 30.57
CA PRO A 213 -10.51 0.63 29.95
C PRO A 213 -9.91 1.63 30.95
N LYS A 214 -8.90 2.37 30.52
CA LYS A 214 -8.29 3.49 31.25
C LYS A 214 -9.25 4.67 31.36
N SER A 215 -9.00 5.57 32.30
CA SER A 215 -9.68 6.87 32.48
C SER A 215 -11.20 6.75 32.51
N SER A 216 -11.70 5.72 33.20
CA SER A 216 -13.12 5.36 33.22
C SER A 216 -13.68 5.37 34.64
N ASP A 217 -14.85 5.99 34.78
CA ASP A 217 -15.63 6.02 36.02
C ASP A 217 -16.94 5.26 35.82
N CYS A 218 -17.00 4.04 36.34
CA CYS A 218 -18.15 3.14 36.21
C CYS A 218 -18.98 3.06 37.48
N LEU A 219 -20.29 3.31 37.35
CA LEU A 219 -21.25 3.25 38.46
C LEU A 219 -22.37 2.25 38.16
N TYR A 220 -22.37 1.12 38.87
CA TYR A 220 -23.38 0.06 38.74
C TYR A 220 -24.39 0.13 39.88
N HIS A 221 -25.69 0.10 39.56
CA HIS A 221 -26.76 0.16 40.56
C HIS A 221 -27.50 -1.17 40.64
N ILE A 222 -27.53 -1.82 41.80
CA ILE A 222 -28.38 -2.99 42.06
C ILE A 222 -29.51 -2.54 43.00
N LYS A 223 -30.76 -2.67 42.54
CA LYS A 223 -31.95 -2.18 43.27
C LYS A 223 -33.07 -3.22 43.25
N LEU A 224 -33.34 -3.81 44.41
CA LEU A 224 -34.45 -4.75 44.62
C LEU A 224 -35.58 -4.13 45.44
N GLU A 225 -36.73 -4.78 45.40
CA GLU A 225 -37.87 -4.46 46.26
C GLU A 225 -37.52 -4.57 47.75
N ASP A 226 -38.26 -3.85 48.59
CA ASP A 226 -38.04 -3.86 50.02
C ASP A 226 -38.32 -5.26 50.62
N GLY A 227 -37.41 -5.73 51.48
CA GLY A 227 -37.47 -7.07 52.09
C GLY A 227 -36.48 -8.09 51.51
N PHE A 228 -35.80 -7.77 50.40
CA PHE A 228 -34.65 -8.55 49.91
C PHE A 228 -33.33 -8.06 50.51
N LEU A 229 -32.40 -8.99 50.75
CA LEU A 229 -31.04 -8.69 51.20
C LEU A 229 -30.04 -9.23 50.20
N LEU A 230 -29.18 -8.35 49.68
CA LEU A 230 -28.15 -8.69 48.68
C LEU A 230 -26.88 -9.25 49.34
N SER A 231 -26.35 -10.32 48.76
CA SER A 231 -25.01 -10.86 49.02
C SER A 231 -24.20 -10.73 47.73
N LEU A 232 -23.00 -10.17 47.82
CA LEU A 232 -22.03 -10.10 46.71
C LEU A 232 -20.96 -11.18 46.91
N GLU A 233 -20.47 -11.74 45.83
CA GLU A 233 -19.40 -12.75 45.82
C GLU A 233 -18.46 -12.44 44.67
N PHE A 234 -17.28 -11.91 45.00
CA PHE A 234 -16.22 -11.65 44.03
C PHE A 234 -15.51 -12.94 43.63
N ASP A 235 -15.21 -13.07 42.34
CA ASP A 235 -14.41 -14.18 41.82
C ASP A 235 -12.98 -14.10 42.39
N ASP A 236 -12.27 -15.24 42.37
CA ASP A 236 -10.86 -15.29 42.80
C ASP A 236 -9.93 -14.53 41.84
N THR A 237 -10.35 -14.36 40.57
CA THR A 237 -9.64 -13.55 39.58
C THR A 237 -9.95 -12.08 39.83
N PHE A 238 -9.01 -11.39 40.46
CA PHE A 238 -9.11 -9.99 40.86
C PHE A 238 -7.74 -9.34 40.72
N ASP A 239 -7.65 -8.34 39.86
CA ASP A 239 -6.40 -7.64 39.53
C ASP A 239 -6.72 -6.20 39.16
N ILE A 240 -6.40 -5.29 40.06
CA ILE A 240 -6.63 -3.85 39.93
C ILE A 240 -5.35 -3.16 40.37
N GLU A 241 -4.91 -2.12 39.65
CA GLU A 241 -3.65 -1.44 39.93
C GLU A 241 -3.56 -0.94 41.39
N ASP A 242 -2.43 -1.22 42.06
CA ASP A 242 -2.20 -0.88 43.46
C ASP A 242 -0.84 -0.23 43.70
N HIS A 243 -0.60 0.19 44.94
CA HIS A 243 0.67 0.71 45.38
C HIS A 243 1.06 0.07 46.71
N PRO A 244 2.34 -0.29 46.93
CA PRO A 244 2.77 -1.00 48.14
C PRO A 244 2.55 -0.21 49.43
N ASP A 245 2.72 1.11 49.38
CA ASP A 245 2.70 1.98 50.58
C ASP A 245 1.43 2.83 50.74
N VAL A 246 0.60 2.94 49.70
CA VAL A 246 -0.57 3.82 49.67
C VAL A 246 -1.78 2.98 49.28
N THR A 247 -2.87 3.09 50.04
CA THR A 247 -4.06 2.29 49.79
C THR A 247 -4.78 2.78 48.52
N CYS A 248 -4.68 1.98 47.45
CA CYS A 248 -5.38 2.14 46.17
C CYS A 248 -5.35 3.57 45.59
N PRO A 249 -4.16 4.11 45.27
CA PRO A 249 -4.04 5.49 44.77
C PRO A 249 -4.37 5.64 43.28
N TYR A 250 -4.26 4.56 42.50
CA TYR A 250 -4.49 4.53 41.06
C TYR A 250 -5.93 4.10 40.80
N ASP A 251 -6.18 2.79 40.90
CA ASP A 251 -7.46 2.19 40.55
C ASP A 251 -8.12 1.56 41.77
N TYR A 252 -9.46 1.56 41.79
CA TYR A 252 -10.18 0.96 42.91
C TYR A 252 -11.64 0.64 42.63
N VAL A 253 -12.15 -0.37 43.35
CA VAL A 253 -13.59 -0.62 43.52
C VAL A 253 -14.05 -0.19 44.90
N LYS A 254 -15.14 0.57 44.97
CA LYS A 254 -15.87 0.92 46.20
C LYS A 254 -17.31 0.43 46.11
N ILE A 255 -17.86 -0.03 47.23
CA ILE A 255 -19.22 -0.56 47.30
C ILE A 255 -20.00 0.19 48.36
N GLN A 256 -21.09 0.83 47.97
CA GLN A 256 -22.01 1.51 48.87
C GLN A 256 -23.28 0.65 49.02
N ALA A 257 -23.57 0.17 50.23
CA ALA A 257 -24.78 -0.59 50.54
C ALA A 257 -25.56 0.11 51.67
N GLY A 258 -26.62 0.83 51.31
CA GLY A 258 -27.33 1.69 52.26
C GLY A 258 -26.40 2.78 52.80
N GLU A 259 -26.19 2.84 54.12
CA GLU A 259 -25.27 3.78 54.78
C GLU A 259 -23.84 3.23 54.93
N LYS A 260 -23.59 1.97 54.58
CA LYS A 260 -22.30 1.31 54.79
C LYS A 260 -21.46 1.26 53.51
N GLU A 261 -20.22 1.70 53.61
CA GLU A 261 -19.22 1.64 52.54
C GLU A 261 -18.25 0.46 52.76
N TYR A 262 -17.83 -0.17 51.67
CA TYR A 262 -16.79 -1.20 51.65
C TYR A 262 -15.74 -0.83 50.59
N GLY A 263 -14.47 -1.05 50.91
CA GLY A 263 -13.33 -0.68 50.05
C GLY A 263 -12.62 0.60 50.54
N PRO A 264 -11.80 1.24 49.69
CA PRO A 264 -11.47 0.84 48.32
C PRO A 264 -10.75 -0.52 48.26
N PHE A 265 -11.04 -1.29 47.22
CA PHE A 265 -10.38 -2.56 46.94
C PHE A 265 -9.54 -2.43 45.66
N CYS A 266 -8.29 -2.87 45.73
CA CYS A 266 -7.32 -2.93 44.64
C CYS A 266 -6.31 -4.07 44.89
N GLY A 267 -5.38 -4.30 43.97
CA GLY A 267 -4.35 -5.33 44.02
C GLY A 267 -4.84 -6.69 43.53
N GLY A 268 -4.04 -7.74 43.77
CA GLY A 268 -4.30 -9.10 43.30
C GLY A 268 -5.19 -9.96 44.20
N ARG A 269 -5.76 -9.41 45.28
CA ARG A 269 -6.48 -10.18 46.30
C ARG A 269 -7.97 -9.83 46.32
N SER A 270 -8.79 -10.80 45.90
CA SER A 270 -10.25 -10.68 45.94
C SER A 270 -10.79 -10.41 47.35
N PRO A 271 -11.76 -9.48 47.51
CA PRO A 271 -12.42 -9.22 48.79
C PRO A 271 -13.38 -10.36 49.21
N GLY A 272 -13.67 -11.31 48.31
CA GLY A 272 -14.52 -12.46 48.57
C GLY A 272 -15.99 -12.10 48.78
N ARG A 273 -16.68 -12.83 49.67
CA ARG A 273 -18.12 -12.67 49.91
C ARG A 273 -18.43 -11.49 50.84
N ILE A 274 -19.31 -10.59 50.39
CA ILE A 274 -19.78 -9.43 51.16
C ILE A 274 -21.29 -9.54 51.40
N GLN A 275 -21.68 -9.66 52.67
CA GLN A 275 -23.08 -9.59 53.09
C GLN A 275 -23.49 -8.13 53.29
N THR A 276 -24.32 -7.61 52.39
CA THR A 276 -24.57 -6.16 52.33
C THR A 276 -25.59 -5.70 53.39
N GLY A 277 -26.57 -6.55 53.70
CA GLY A 277 -27.68 -6.19 54.59
C GLY A 277 -28.65 -5.16 54.00
N SER A 278 -28.59 -4.91 52.68
CA SER A 278 -29.39 -3.89 51.99
C SER A 278 -30.05 -4.47 50.73
N ASN A 279 -31.19 -3.89 50.33
CA ASN A 279 -31.83 -4.12 49.02
C ASN A 279 -31.28 -3.20 47.91
N LYS A 280 -30.39 -2.27 48.26
CA LYS A 280 -29.77 -1.30 47.35
C LYS A 280 -28.25 -1.29 47.51
N VAL A 281 -27.55 -1.50 46.41
CA VAL A 281 -26.07 -1.52 46.35
C VAL A 281 -25.61 -0.70 45.15
N GLN A 282 -24.62 0.16 45.34
CA GLN A 282 -23.88 0.82 44.27
C GLN A 282 -22.45 0.29 44.26
N VAL A 283 -21.95 -0.09 43.09
CA VAL A 283 -20.55 -0.47 42.88
C VAL A 283 -19.91 0.61 42.02
N PHE A 284 -18.90 1.29 42.55
CA PHE A 284 -18.14 2.31 41.87
C PHE A 284 -16.74 1.77 41.53
N PHE A 285 -16.36 1.82 40.26
CA PHE A 285 -15.05 1.43 39.79
C PHE A 285 -14.38 2.59 39.05
N HIS A 286 -13.17 2.94 39.50
CA HIS A 286 -12.35 4.01 38.95
C HIS A 286 -11.06 3.43 38.36
N SER A 287 -10.71 3.86 37.15
CA SER A 287 -9.43 3.61 36.51
C SER A 287 -8.74 4.91 36.06
N ASP A 288 -7.43 5.00 36.28
CA ASP A 288 -6.60 6.14 35.87
C ASP A 288 -6.11 6.02 34.41
N ASN A 289 -5.14 6.85 33.99
CA ASN A 289 -4.68 6.89 32.60
C ASN A 289 -3.57 5.87 32.27
N SER A 290 -3.30 4.91 33.15
CA SER A 290 -2.27 3.89 33.01
C SER A 290 -2.78 2.49 33.41
N GLY A 291 -1.89 1.49 33.41
CA GLY A 291 -2.24 0.12 33.79
C GLY A 291 -2.77 -0.76 32.65
N GLU A 292 -2.55 -2.07 32.76
CA GLU A 292 -3.05 -3.12 31.84
C GLU A 292 -3.69 -4.28 32.63
N ASN A 293 -4.18 -3.99 33.84
CA ASN A 293 -4.71 -4.97 34.76
C ASN A 293 -6.06 -5.53 34.28
N ILE A 294 -6.34 -6.79 34.56
CA ILE A 294 -7.50 -7.52 33.99
C ILE A 294 -8.85 -7.22 34.67
N GLY A 295 -8.83 -6.61 35.85
CA GLY A 295 -10.00 -6.13 36.57
C GLY A 295 -10.66 -7.15 37.49
N TRP A 296 -11.99 -7.11 37.54
CA TRP A 296 -12.77 -7.83 38.55
C TRP A 296 -14.08 -8.37 37.99
N ARG A 297 -14.57 -9.45 38.61
CA ARG A 297 -15.90 -10.00 38.38
C ARG A 297 -16.55 -10.38 39.70
N LEU A 298 -17.84 -10.13 39.83
CA LEU A 298 -18.64 -10.55 40.97
C LEU A 298 -19.99 -11.08 40.53
N SER A 299 -20.54 -11.97 41.34
CA SER A 299 -21.94 -12.37 41.27
C SER A 299 -22.70 -11.83 42.49
N TYR A 300 -23.96 -11.49 42.32
CA TYR A 300 -24.84 -11.09 43.42
C TYR A 300 -26.06 -11.98 43.49
N THR A 301 -26.55 -12.22 44.70
CA THR A 301 -27.75 -13.01 44.98
C THR A 301 -28.58 -12.36 46.08
N SER A 302 -29.90 -12.49 46.00
CA SER A 302 -30.82 -11.98 47.01
C SER A 302 -31.36 -13.09 47.92
N SER A 303 -31.53 -12.79 49.19
CA SER A 303 -32.29 -13.61 50.15
C SER A 303 -33.53 -12.84 50.61
N GLY A 304 -34.71 -13.49 50.61
CA GLY A 304 -36.01 -12.87 50.95
C GLY A 304 -37.10 -13.92 51.21
N PRO A 305 -38.29 -13.53 51.68
CA PRO A 305 -39.32 -14.48 52.13
C PRO A 305 -39.88 -15.34 50.98
N GLU A 306 -39.91 -16.66 51.17
CA GLU A 306 -40.58 -17.61 50.27
C GLU A 306 -42.09 -17.31 50.20
N LEU A 307 -42.61 -17.05 49.00
CA LEU A 307 -44.05 -16.93 48.78
C LEU A 307 -44.68 -18.34 48.76
N GLY A 308 -45.64 -18.55 49.67
CA GLY A 308 -46.27 -19.85 49.93
C GLY A 308 -47.01 -20.48 48.75
N SER A 309 -46.89 -21.80 48.67
CA SER A 309 -47.76 -22.69 47.89
C SER A 309 -49.21 -22.65 48.45
N PRO A 310 -50.27 -22.68 47.62
CA PRO A 310 -51.63 -22.68 48.11
C PRO A 310 -51.98 -24.01 48.77
N ALA A 311 -52.48 -23.94 49.98
CA ALA A 311 -53.05 -25.06 50.71
C ALA A 311 -54.27 -25.65 49.97
N ILE A 312 -54.21 -26.93 49.60
CA ILE A 312 -55.41 -27.74 49.39
C ILE A 312 -55.53 -28.71 50.56
N ARG A 313 -56.44 -28.39 51.48
CA ARG A 313 -56.96 -29.34 52.48
C ARG A 313 -58.00 -30.23 51.80
N GLY A 314 -57.70 -31.51 51.70
CA GLY A 314 -58.66 -32.56 51.36
C GLY A 314 -58.21 -33.89 51.95
N THR A 315 -58.80 -34.27 53.08
CA THR A 315 -58.67 -35.58 53.72
C THR A 315 -59.32 -36.68 52.88
N PHE A 316 -58.87 -37.93 53.08
CA PHE A 316 -59.64 -39.19 53.27
C PHE A 316 -58.97 -40.43 52.64
N TYR A 317 -58.48 -41.30 53.54
CA TYR A 317 -58.39 -42.77 53.55
C TYR A 317 -57.53 -43.58 52.57
N ARG A 318 -56.96 -44.62 53.18
CA ARG A 318 -56.04 -45.64 52.67
C ARG A 318 -56.80 -46.97 52.61
N SER A 319 -56.85 -47.65 51.47
CA SER A 319 -56.96 -49.12 51.38
C SER A 319 -56.82 -49.67 49.96
N SER A 320 -55.74 -50.45 49.74
CA SER A 320 -55.72 -51.86 49.30
C SER A 320 -56.46 -52.36 48.04
N LEU A 321 -55.66 -53.01 47.18
CA LEU A 321 -55.88 -54.24 46.38
C LEU A 321 -56.62 -54.22 45.01
N ASP A 322 -55.95 -54.92 44.10
CA ASP A 322 -56.41 -55.77 42.99
C ASP A 322 -57.08 -55.17 41.74
N GLY A 323 -56.34 -55.26 40.63
CA GLY A 323 -56.60 -56.30 39.63
C GLY A 323 -57.84 -56.18 38.74
N ALA A 324 -57.55 -56.10 37.43
CA ALA A 324 -58.29 -56.65 36.29
C ALA A 324 -59.04 -55.67 35.36
N LEU A 325 -58.57 -55.72 34.10
CA LEU A 325 -59.30 -55.70 32.84
C LEU A 325 -60.41 -54.65 32.65
N CYS A 326 -60.11 -53.69 31.78
CA CYS A 326 -61.09 -53.18 30.82
C CYS A 326 -60.55 -53.43 29.41
N VAL A 327 -61.09 -54.45 28.76
CA VAL A 327 -61.00 -54.61 27.31
C VAL A 327 -61.94 -53.56 26.71
N PHE A 328 -61.40 -52.49 26.15
CA PHE A 328 -62.12 -51.69 25.19
C PHE A 328 -61.83 -52.24 23.79
N SER A 329 -62.86 -52.84 23.23
CA SER A 329 -62.93 -53.17 21.82
C SER A 329 -62.80 -51.92 20.97
N ASN A 330 -62.06 -52.13 19.89
CA ASN A 330 -61.62 -51.23 18.83
C ASN A 330 -62.77 -50.42 18.20
N SER A 331 -62.61 -49.08 18.15
CA SER A 331 -63.20 -48.26 17.10
C SER A 331 -62.32 -47.01 16.85
N GLY A 332 -61.59 -47.04 15.73
CA GLY A 332 -61.19 -45.84 15.00
C GLY A 332 -59.80 -45.27 15.31
N LYS A 333 -58.74 -45.89 14.78
CA LYS A 333 -57.53 -45.15 14.41
C LYS A 333 -57.87 -44.25 13.20
N SER A 334 -58.55 -43.14 13.43
CA SER A 334 -58.81 -42.14 12.37
C SER A 334 -57.79 -40.99 12.41
N GLN A 335 -56.73 -41.14 13.20
CA GLN A 335 -55.76 -40.10 13.47
C GLN A 335 -54.35 -40.62 13.22
N CYS A 336 -53.59 -39.86 12.42
CA CYS A 336 -52.20 -40.16 12.14
C CYS A 336 -51.29 -39.59 13.25
N PRO A 337 -50.16 -40.23 13.55
CA PRO A 337 -49.18 -39.68 14.48
C PRO A 337 -48.62 -38.36 13.93
N VAL A 338 -48.33 -37.41 14.83
CA VAL A 338 -47.70 -36.13 14.47
C VAL A 338 -46.35 -36.40 13.79
N PRO A 339 -46.13 -35.98 12.52
CA PRO A 339 -44.86 -36.18 11.84
C PRO A 339 -43.72 -35.46 12.56
N VAL A 340 -42.56 -36.09 12.63
CA VAL A 340 -41.35 -35.46 13.17
C VAL A 340 -40.79 -34.52 12.11
N LYS A 341 -40.61 -33.24 12.47
CA LYS A 341 -39.97 -32.24 11.61
C LYS A 341 -38.54 -32.70 11.24
N PRO A 342 -38.15 -32.70 9.96
CA PRO A 342 -36.78 -33.05 9.57
C PRO A 342 -35.78 -31.99 10.08
N LEU A 343 -34.55 -32.41 10.34
CA LEU A 343 -33.47 -31.48 10.68
C LEU A 343 -33.21 -30.58 9.47
N TYR A 344 -33.22 -29.26 9.66
CA TYR A 344 -33.10 -28.25 8.59
C TYR A 344 -34.21 -28.29 7.52
N GLY A 345 -35.44 -28.64 7.91
CA GLY A 345 -36.60 -28.53 7.01
C GLY A 345 -37.89 -28.20 7.74
N GLN A 346 -38.95 -27.92 7.01
CA GLN A 346 -40.22 -27.39 7.52
C GLN A 346 -41.39 -28.31 7.13
N LEU A 347 -42.45 -28.25 7.93
CA LEU A 347 -43.71 -28.94 7.68
C LEU A 347 -44.82 -27.90 7.57
N ASP A 348 -45.66 -27.97 6.54
CA ASP A 348 -46.80 -27.08 6.35
C ASP A 348 -48.06 -27.86 5.94
N PRO A 349 -49.20 -27.71 6.64
CA PRO A 349 -49.41 -26.98 7.90
C PRO A 349 -48.97 -27.80 9.14
N VAL A 350 -48.47 -27.11 10.18
CA VAL A 350 -48.20 -27.73 11.49
C VAL A 350 -49.49 -27.79 12.32
N GLN A 351 -49.95 -29.00 12.61
CA GLN A 351 -51.16 -29.24 13.43
C GLN A 351 -50.84 -30.08 14.68
N ILE A 352 -51.63 -29.87 15.75
CA ILE A 352 -51.54 -30.64 17.00
C ILE A 352 -52.09 -32.08 16.81
N GLN A 353 -52.91 -32.29 15.78
CA GLN A 353 -53.55 -33.57 15.45
C GLN A 353 -53.87 -33.65 13.95
N TYR A 354 -53.62 -34.80 13.33
CA TYR A 354 -53.92 -35.06 11.91
C TYR A 354 -54.93 -36.20 11.76
N SER A 355 -55.80 -36.11 10.78
CA SER A 355 -56.91 -37.02 10.49
C SER A 355 -56.97 -37.43 9.02
N PHE A 356 -57.80 -38.42 8.70
CA PHE A 356 -57.90 -38.98 7.35
C PHE A 356 -58.07 -37.89 6.26
N LYS A 357 -57.22 -37.97 5.21
CA LYS A 357 -57.06 -37.00 4.11
C LYS A 357 -56.31 -35.70 4.42
N ASP A 358 -55.83 -35.51 5.64
CA ASP A 358 -54.89 -34.43 5.90
C ASP A 358 -53.58 -34.69 5.16
N HIS A 359 -53.02 -33.64 4.59
CA HIS A 359 -51.73 -33.68 3.90
C HIS A 359 -50.77 -32.69 4.55
N VAL A 360 -49.48 -33.05 4.51
CA VAL A 360 -48.38 -32.20 4.99
C VAL A 360 -47.36 -32.09 3.89
N LEU A 361 -46.96 -30.86 3.60
CA LEU A 361 -45.92 -30.51 2.66
C LEU A 361 -44.60 -30.37 3.43
N VAL A 362 -43.59 -31.09 2.99
CA VAL A 362 -42.22 -31.09 3.53
C VAL A 362 -41.34 -30.28 2.60
N SER A 363 -40.64 -29.29 3.13
CA SER A 363 -39.64 -28.47 2.43
C SER A 363 -38.35 -28.38 3.25
N CYS A 364 -37.24 -27.97 2.63
CA CYS A 364 -35.98 -27.76 3.34
C CYS A 364 -35.71 -26.26 3.60
N ASP A 365 -34.95 -25.97 4.65
CA ASP A 365 -34.46 -24.61 4.92
C ASP A 365 -33.46 -24.18 3.81
N PRO A 366 -33.25 -22.88 3.57
CA PRO A 366 -32.27 -22.40 2.59
C PRO A 366 -30.87 -22.99 2.83
N GLY A 367 -30.21 -23.44 1.76
CA GLY A 367 -28.93 -24.16 1.84
C GLY A 367 -29.03 -25.68 2.02
N TYR A 368 -30.25 -26.23 2.01
CA TYR A 368 -30.51 -27.65 2.05
C TYR A 368 -31.46 -28.08 0.91
N ARG A 369 -31.30 -29.31 0.43
CA ARG A 369 -32.06 -29.90 -0.68
C ARG A 369 -32.80 -31.14 -0.22
N LEU A 370 -34.02 -31.30 -0.74
CA LEU A 370 -34.83 -32.47 -0.52
C LEU A 370 -34.51 -33.49 -1.62
N ILE A 371 -33.83 -34.58 -1.29
CA ILE A 371 -33.48 -35.62 -2.26
C ILE A 371 -34.32 -36.86 -1.98
N ARG A 372 -34.97 -37.39 -3.02
CA ARG A 372 -35.71 -38.65 -2.94
C ARG A 372 -35.48 -39.47 -4.20
N ASP A 373 -35.11 -40.73 -4.01
CA ASP A 373 -34.85 -41.67 -5.11
C ASP A 373 -33.83 -41.14 -6.15
N GLY A 374 -32.93 -40.24 -5.71
CA GLY A 374 -31.92 -39.60 -6.56
C GLY A 374 -32.37 -38.32 -7.27
N GLU A 375 -33.62 -37.89 -7.10
CA GLU A 375 -34.16 -36.65 -7.66
C GLU A 375 -34.30 -35.56 -6.59
N GLU A 376 -33.94 -34.32 -6.95
CA GLU A 376 -34.13 -33.14 -6.12
C GLU A 376 -35.58 -32.63 -6.27
N LEU A 377 -36.24 -32.41 -5.14
CA LEU A 377 -37.63 -31.96 -5.07
C LEU A 377 -37.71 -30.62 -4.33
N GLU A 378 -38.52 -29.67 -4.83
CA GLU A 378 -38.79 -28.43 -4.09
C GLU A 378 -39.64 -28.70 -2.83
N HIS A 379 -40.59 -29.64 -2.94
CA HIS A 379 -41.46 -30.03 -1.85
C HIS A 379 -41.93 -31.48 -1.98
N PHE A 380 -42.15 -32.16 -0.86
CA PHE A 380 -42.68 -33.52 -0.82
C PHE A 380 -43.95 -33.60 0.03
N GLN A 381 -44.99 -34.24 -0.49
CA GLN A 381 -46.29 -34.34 0.18
C GLN A 381 -46.51 -35.73 0.78
N ILE A 382 -46.87 -35.77 2.07
CA ILE A 382 -47.40 -36.97 2.75
C ILE A 382 -48.89 -36.81 3.04
N GLU A 383 -49.63 -37.92 3.01
CA GLU A 383 -51.09 -37.95 3.24
C GLU A 383 -51.46 -38.99 4.31
N CYS A 384 -52.38 -38.61 5.21
CA CYS A 384 -52.91 -39.47 6.27
C CYS A 384 -53.99 -40.42 5.75
N GLN A 385 -53.72 -41.73 5.82
CA GLN A 385 -54.58 -42.79 5.31
C GLN A 385 -55.68 -43.22 6.30
N LYS A 386 -56.66 -43.98 5.79
CA LYS A 386 -57.86 -44.41 6.54
C LYS A 386 -57.52 -45.33 7.73
N ASP A 387 -56.38 -46.00 7.70
CA ASP A 387 -55.90 -46.88 8.76
C ASP A 387 -55.12 -46.15 9.87
N GLY A 388 -54.98 -44.82 9.75
CA GLY A 388 -54.22 -43.98 10.68
C GLY A 388 -52.71 -43.99 10.45
N SER A 389 -52.24 -44.43 9.27
CA SER A 389 -50.83 -44.37 8.85
C SER A 389 -50.57 -43.29 7.79
N TRP A 390 -49.32 -42.84 7.67
CA TRP A 390 -48.91 -41.97 6.57
C TRP A 390 -48.58 -42.79 5.32
N ASN A 391 -48.91 -42.27 4.14
CA ASN A 391 -48.60 -42.93 2.85
C ASN A 391 -47.09 -43.07 2.56
N SER A 392 -46.25 -42.28 3.23
CA SER A 392 -44.80 -42.26 3.11
C SER A 392 -44.16 -41.70 4.38
N PHE A 393 -42.87 -41.96 4.58
CA PHE A 393 -42.07 -41.31 5.61
C PHE A 393 -41.63 -39.90 5.19
N VAL A 394 -41.31 -39.06 6.18
CA VAL A 394 -40.72 -37.72 5.98
C VAL A 394 -39.27 -37.89 5.50
N PRO A 395 -38.89 -37.38 4.32
CA PRO A 395 -37.52 -37.44 3.80
C PRO A 395 -36.58 -36.51 4.59
N LEU A 396 -35.27 -36.78 4.48
CA LEU A 396 -34.23 -35.96 5.10
C LEU A 396 -33.83 -34.80 4.19
N CYS A 397 -33.43 -33.69 4.80
CA CYS A 397 -32.82 -32.56 4.10
C CYS A 397 -31.30 -32.74 4.08
N GLU A 398 -30.72 -32.78 2.89
CA GLU A 398 -29.27 -32.87 2.71
C GLU A 398 -28.69 -31.47 2.47
N MET A 399 -27.50 -31.22 3.00
CA MET A 399 -26.84 -29.92 2.83
C MET A 399 -26.40 -29.76 1.37
N VAL A 400 -26.56 -28.55 0.82
CA VAL A 400 -26.11 -28.23 -0.54
C VAL A 400 -24.60 -28.41 -0.66
N ASP A 401 -24.13 -29.01 -1.75
CA ASP A 401 -22.72 -29.14 -2.10
C ASP A 401 -22.40 -28.26 -3.31
N CYS A 402 -21.41 -27.36 -3.18
CA CYS A 402 -20.94 -26.51 -4.26
C CYS A 402 -19.91 -27.18 -5.19
N GLY A 403 -19.47 -28.39 -4.84
CA GLY A 403 -18.46 -29.13 -5.58
C GLY A 403 -17.08 -28.47 -5.57
N THR A 404 -16.18 -29.00 -6.38
CA THR A 404 -14.80 -28.51 -6.47
C THR A 404 -14.76 -27.07 -6.99
N PRO A 405 -14.08 -26.14 -6.28
CA PRO A 405 -13.91 -24.77 -6.74
C PRO A 405 -13.23 -24.68 -8.11
N GLY A 406 -13.58 -23.66 -8.90
CA GLY A 406 -12.97 -23.45 -10.23
C GLY A 406 -11.47 -23.19 -10.13
N GLU A 407 -10.69 -23.73 -11.07
CA GLU A 407 -9.24 -23.55 -11.10
C GLU A 407 -8.85 -22.16 -11.64
N VAL A 408 -7.80 -21.57 -11.05
CA VAL A 408 -7.22 -20.30 -11.48
C VAL A 408 -5.78 -20.54 -11.90
N ALA A 409 -5.42 -20.15 -13.12
CA ALA A 409 -4.04 -20.26 -13.60
C ALA A 409 -3.10 -19.44 -12.70
N MET A 410 -1.97 -20.03 -12.30
CA MET A 410 -1.03 -19.46 -11.30
C MET A 410 -1.66 -19.14 -9.93
N GLY A 411 -2.83 -19.72 -9.64
CA GLY A 411 -3.54 -19.61 -8.37
C GLY A 411 -3.74 -20.95 -7.70
N ASP A 412 -3.93 -20.90 -6.39
CA ASP A 412 -4.27 -22.01 -5.50
C ASP A 412 -5.54 -21.66 -4.72
N VAL A 413 -6.25 -22.69 -4.27
CA VAL A 413 -7.49 -22.57 -3.47
C VAL A 413 -7.25 -23.11 -2.08
N ILE A 414 -7.44 -22.26 -1.08
CA ILE A 414 -7.27 -22.60 0.33
C ILE A 414 -8.64 -22.77 0.95
N PHE A 415 -8.91 -23.93 1.55
CA PHE A 415 -10.13 -24.17 2.32
C PHE A 415 -9.92 -23.67 3.76
N GLU A 416 -10.90 -22.94 4.30
CA GLU A 416 -10.84 -22.49 5.70
C GLU A 416 -11.00 -23.67 6.67
N SER A 417 -11.76 -24.69 6.27
CA SER A 417 -11.93 -25.92 7.04
C SER A 417 -10.79 -26.92 6.78
N SER A 418 -10.29 -27.58 7.83
CA SER A 418 -9.28 -28.64 7.73
C SER A 418 -9.72 -29.89 6.94
N GLY A 419 -11.01 -30.05 6.68
CA GLY A 419 -11.59 -31.17 5.94
C GLY A 419 -11.86 -30.91 4.46
N ASN A 420 -11.46 -29.76 3.91
CA ASN A 420 -11.76 -29.33 2.53
C ASN A 420 -13.26 -29.44 2.17
N SER A 421 -14.13 -29.05 3.09
CA SER A 421 -15.59 -29.13 2.90
C SER A 421 -16.06 -28.21 1.77
N THR A 422 -16.92 -28.74 0.91
CA THR A 422 -17.59 -28.02 -0.18
C THR A 422 -19.08 -27.79 0.11
N LEU A 423 -19.54 -28.17 1.31
CA LEU A 423 -20.93 -28.06 1.73
C LEU A 423 -21.34 -26.61 2.04
N PHE A 424 -22.64 -26.34 2.07
CA PHE A 424 -23.24 -25.03 2.34
C PHE A 424 -22.60 -24.30 3.53
N GLY A 425 -22.27 -23.03 3.34
CA GLY A 425 -21.61 -22.20 4.35
C GLY A 425 -20.09 -22.41 4.47
N SER A 426 -19.52 -23.42 3.81
CA SER A 426 -18.05 -23.58 3.73
C SER A 426 -17.43 -22.40 2.98
N LYS A 427 -16.19 -22.07 3.33
CA LYS A 427 -15.45 -20.93 2.77
C LYS A 427 -14.11 -21.37 2.19
N ILE A 428 -13.77 -20.73 1.08
CA ILE A 428 -12.50 -20.89 0.38
C ILE A 428 -11.88 -19.52 0.11
N GLN A 429 -10.58 -19.49 -0.09
CA GLN A 429 -9.85 -18.31 -0.49
C GLN A 429 -8.96 -18.62 -1.69
N TYR A 430 -9.06 -17.81 -2.73
CA TYR A 430 -8.10 -17.84 -3.85
C TYR A 430 -6.82 -17.08 -3.48
N THR A 431 -5.66 -17.64 -3.82
CA THR A 431 -4.33 -17.02 -3.63
C THR A 431 -3.46 -17.27 -4.85
N CYS A 432 -2.61 -16.32 -5.25
CA CYS A 432 -1.64 -16.55 -6.33
C CYS A 432 -0.38 -17.25 -5.78
N ARG A 433 0.16 -18.23 -6.52
CA ARG A 433 1.22 -19.13 -6.06
C ARG A 433 2.57 -18.43 -5.84
N GLU A 434 2.84 -17.40 -6.63
CA GLU A 434 4.12 -16.67 -6.63
C GLU A 434 3.88 -15.19 -6.35
N SER A 435 4.80 -14.56 -5.62
CA SER A 435 4.72 -13.13 -5.27
C SER A 435 4.75 -12.19 -6.47
N MET A 436 5.20 -12.69 -7.63
CA MET A 436 5.21 -11.96 -8.90
C MET A 436 3.81 -11.85 -9.53
N TYR A 437 2.80 -12.50 -8.95
CA TYR A 437 1.41 -12.45 -9.39
C TYR A 437 0.52 -11.95 -8.27
N GLN A 438 -0.49 -11.17 -8.64
CA GLN A 438 -1.49 -10.63 -7.73
C GLN A 438 -2.90 -11.00 -8.22
N ILE A 439 -3.82 -11.10 -7.27
CA ILE A 439 -5.23 -11.32 -7.55
C ILE A 439 -5.80 -10.09 -8.26
N HIS A 440 -6.49 -10.33 -9.36
CA HIS A 440 -7.20 -9.31 -10.12
C HIS A 440 -8.67 -9.74 -10.36
N PRO A 441 -9.64 -8.84 -10.17
CA PRO A 441 -9.50 -7.48 -9.62
C PRO A 441 -9.05 -7.52 -8.15
N LYS A 442 -8.54 -6.39 -7.61
CA LYS A 442 -8.16 -6.27 -6.18
C LYS A 442 -9.42 -6.34 -5.30
N ILE A 443 -9.86 -7.56 -5.00
CA ILE A 443 -11.07 -7.87 -4.23
C ILE A 443 -10.72 -8.76 -3.05
N ASN A 444 -11.66 -8.85 -2.10
CA ASN A 444 -11.61 -9.94 -1.14
C ASN A 444 -11.74 -11.27 -1.89
N SER A 445 -10.70 -12.10 -1.88
CA SER A 445 -10.66 -13.37 -2.62
C SER A 445 -11.36 -14.55 -1.92
N MET A 446 -12.16 -14.25 -0.88
CA MET A 446 -12.94 -15.24 -0.14
C MET A 446 -14.28 -15.53 -0.81
N TYR A 447 -14.58 -16.81 -1.00
CA TYR A 447 -15.84 -17.30 -1.56
C TYR A 447 -16.53 -18.21 -0.55
N THR A 448 -17.85 -18.14 -0.48
CA THR A 448 -18.68 -18.98 0.38
C THR A 448 -19.59 -19.85 -0.49
N CYS A 449 -19.77 -21.11 -0.09
CA CYS A 449 -20.72 -21.99 -0.75
C CYS A 449 -22.16 -21.51 -0.48
N GLY A 450 -22.81 -21.00 -1.53
CA GLY A 450 -24.14 -20.41 -1.47
C GLY A 450 -25.27 -21.43 -1.54
N GLU A 451 -26.50 -20.95 -1.30
CA GLU A 451 -27.71 -21.77 -1.21
C GLU A 451 -28.01 -22.56 -2.50
N LYS A 452 -27.56 -22.05 -3.66
CA LYS A 452 -27.78 -22.67 -4.97
C LYS A 452 -26.72 -23.70 -5.37
N GLY A 453 -25.71 -23.95 -4.53
CA GLY A 453 -24.59 -24.83 -4.87
C GLY A 453 -23.57 -24.15 -5.78
N GLU A 454 -23.41 -22.84 -5.63
CA GLU A 454 -22.40 -22.05 -6.34
C GLU A 454 -21.48 -21.37 -5.33
N TRP A 455 -20.19 -21.33 -5.65
CA TRP A 455 -19.22 -20.53 -4.91
C TRP A 455 -19.46 -19.04 -5.19
N THR A 456 -19.75 -18.28 -4.14
CA THR A 456 -20.13 -16.87 -4.26
C THR A 456 -19.24 -15.97 -3.43
N ASN A 457 -18.88 -14.83 -4.01
CA ASN A 457 -18.19 -13.73 -3.37
C ASN A 457 -19.15 -12.55 -3.18
N SER A 458 -18.98 -11.79 -2.10
CA SER A 458 -19.86 -10.67 -1.73
C SER A 458 -19.84 -9.52 -2.74
N GLU A 459 -18.74 -9.31 -3.44
CA GLU A 459 -18.55 -8.20 -4.39
C GLU A 459 -18.75 -8.65 -5.85
N HIS A 460 -18.28 -9.86 -6.18
CA HIS A 460 -18.18 -10.34 -7.56
C HIS A 460 -19.10 -11.52 -7.92
N GLY A 461 -19.94 -11.97 -6.97
CA GLY A 461 -20.84 -13.10 -7.20
C GLY A 461 -20.08 -14.38 -7.52
N THR A 462 -20.43 -15.04 -8.63
CA THR A 462 -19.83 -16.33 -9.04
C THR A 462 -18.59 -16.19 -9.94
N LYS A 463 -18.18 -14.97 -10.29
CA LYS A 463 -17.03 -14.75 -11.18
C LYS A 463 -15.71 -14.93 -10.43
N ILE A 464 -15.01 -16.02 -10.72
CA ILE A 464 -13.70 -16.31 -10.12
C ILE A 464 -12.63 -15.25 -10.49
N PRO A 465 -11.66 -14.98 -9.60
CA PRO A 465 -10.58 -14.05 -9.88
C PRO A 465 -9.54 -14.63 -10.84
N THR A 466 -8.64 -13.77 -11.32
CA THR A 466 -7.49 -14.15 -12.15
C THR A 466 -6.19 -13.71 -11.49
N CYS A 467 -5.13 -14.51 -11.58
CA CYS A 467 -3.80 -14.09 -11.19
C CYS A 467 -3.11 -13.38 -12.36
N LEU A 468 -2.75 -12.11 -12.17
CA LEU A 468 -2.04 -11.31 -13.17
C LEU A 468 -0.65 -10.94 -12.66
N PRO A 469 0.36 -10.82 -13.53
CA PRO A 469 1.69 -10.41 -13.12
C PRO A 469 1.68 -9.02 -12.49
N VAL A 470 2.44 -8.86 -11.42
CA VAL A 470 2.72 -7.56 -10.81
C VAL A 470 3.63 -6.76 -11.73
N CYS A 471 3.26 -5.52 -12.01
CA CYS A 471 4.04 -4.62 -12.84
C CYS A 471 4.96 -3.71 -12.00
N GLY A 472 6.01 -3.20 -12.62
CA GLY A 472 6.82 -2.11 -12.07
C GLY A 472 7.65 -2.49 -10.85
N GLU A 473 7.85 -3.78 -10.58
CA GLU A 473 8.65 -4.27 -9.45
C GLU A 473 9.89 -5.02 -9.97
N PRO A 474 11.06 -4.35 -10.05
CA PRO A 474 12.29 -4.98 -10.51
C PRO A 474 12.75 -6.07 -9.52
N SER A 475 13.43 -7.11 -10.01
CA SER A 475 13.97 -8.15 -9.12
C SER A 475 15.18 -7.67 -8.33
N GLN A 476 15.86 -6.64 -8.84
CA GLN A 476 16.97 -5.95 -8.19
C GLN A 476 16.52 -4.54 -7.83
N PRO A 477 16.68 -4.10 -6.57
CA PRO A 477 16.39 -2.72 -6.22
C PRO A 477 17.34 -1.79 -6.97
N PHE A 478 16.82 -0.63 -7.40
CA PHE A 478 17.69 0.43 -7.87
C PHE A 478 18.57 0.91 -6.70
N PRO A 479 19.86 1.20 -6.94
CA PRO A 479 20.74 1.70 -5.87
C PRO A 479 20.12 2.92 -5.19
N ALA A 480 19.92 2.84 -3.87
CA ALA A 480 19.22 3.84 -3.05
C ALA A 480 19.90 5.22 -3.03
N GLN A 481 21.18 5.26 -3.42
CA GLN A 481 21.95 6.47 -3.61
C GLN A 481 22.56 6.48 -5.01
N ILE A 482 22.27 7.54 -5.76
CA ILE A 482 22.95 7.81 -7.02
C ILE A 482 23.42 9.25 -6.89
N LYS A 483 24.71 9.43 -6.57
CA LYS A 483 25.46 10.67 -6.86
C LYS A 483 25.05 11.17 -8.24
N ARG A 484 25.12 12.48 -8.53
CA ARG A 484 24.95 13.00 -9.90
C ARG A 484 26.07 12.40 -10.77
N ILE A 485 25.84 11.23 -11.38
CA ILE A 485 26.87 10.48 -12.13
C ILE A 485 26.76 10.84 -13.61
N VAL A 486 27.89 11.32 -14.13
CA VAL A 486 28.09 11.78 -15.50
C VAL A 486 28.48 10.58 -16.37
N GLY A 487 27.63 10.18 -17.32
CA GLY A 487 27.85 9.09 -18.29
C GLY A 487 26.93 7.88 -18.04
N GLY A 488 26.44 7.24 -19.10
CA GLY A 488 25.58 6.05 -18.97
C GLY A 488 26.29 4.93 -18.17
N ARG A 489 25.55 4.24 -17.30
CA ARG A 489 26.09 3.17 -16.45
C ARG A 489 25.64 1.80 -16.95
N SER A 490 26.51 0.80 -16.84
CA SER A 490 26.14 -0.58 -17.12
C SER A 490 25.11 -1.05 -16.10
N THR A 491 24.04 -1.67 -16.58
CA THR A 491 23.01 -2.27 -15.73
C THR A 491 23.53 -3.56 -15.09
N VAL A 492 22.73 -4.16 -14.20
CA VAL A 492 22.88 -5.55 -13.77
C VAL A 492 21.66 -6.35 -14.24
N PRO A 493 21.77 -7.67 -14.47
CA PRO A 493 20.62 -8.50 -14.83
C PRO A 493 19.47 -8.34 -13.83
N GLY A 494 18.25 -8.11 -14.33
CA GLY A 494 17.04 -7.95 -13.51
C GLY A 494 16.76 -6.51 -13.04
N LEU A 495 17.65 -5.54 -13.31
CA LEU A 495 17.41 -4.13 -12.97
C LEU A 495 16.30 -3.48 -13.80
N PHE A 496 16.20 -3.85 -15.09
CA PHE A 496 15.14 -3.41 -16.01
C PHE A 496 14.45 -4.63 -16.64
N PRO A 497 13.64 -5.39 -15.88
CA PRO A 497 13.10 -6.67 -16.35
C PRO A 497 12.01 -6.51 -17.43
N TRP A 498 11.51 -5.29 -17.63
CA TRP A 498 10.60 -4.95 -18.73
C TRP A 498 11.33 -4.59 -20.02
N GLN A 499 12.66 -4.45 -20.02
CA GLN A 499 13.40 -4.04 -21.21
C GLN A 499 13.30 -5.08 -22.32
N VAL A 500 12.95 -4.62 -23.51
CA VAL A 500 12.82 -5.44 -24.71
C VAL A 500 13.78 -4.96 -25.78
N LEU A 501 14.52 -5.88 -26.39
CA LEU A 501 15.22 -5.63 -27.64
C LEU A 501 14.34 -6.09 -28.81
N LEU A 502 14.03 -5.16 -29.71
CA LEU A 502 13.35 -5.42 -30.97
C LEU A 502 14.40 -5.43 -32.08
N THR A 503 14.45 -6.51 -32.86
CA THR A 503 15.28 -6.57 -34.07
C THR A 503 14.38 -6.75 -35.27
N VAL A 504 14.58 -5.91 -36.28
CA VAL A 504 13.81 -5.94 -37.53
C VAL A 504 14.73 -6.31 -38.68
N GLU A 505 14.31 -7.31 -39.44
CA GLU A 505 14.98 -7.78 -40.65
C GLU A 505 13.98 -7.78 -41.80
N ASP A 506 13.88 -6.66 -42.51
CA ASP A 506 12.91 -6.47 -43.59
C ASP A 506 13.40 -7.16 -44.88
N MET A 507 13.04 -8.44 -45.01
CA MET A 507 13.37 -9.28 -46.16
C MET A 507 12.61 -8.89 -47.45
N SER A 508 11.72 -7.89 -47.39
CA SER A 508 10.99 -7.42 -48.58
C SER A 508 11.80 -6.51 -49.50
N ARG A 509 13.03 -6.15 -49.10
CA ARG A 509 13.92 -5.20 -49.80
C ARG A 509 15.24 -5.85 -50.20
N VAL A 510 15.88 -5.28 -51.21
CA VAL A 510 17.17 -5.74 -51.72
C VAL A 510 18.14 -4.54 -51.84
N PRO A 511 19.25 -4.50 -51.08
CA PRO A 511 19.59 -5.44 -49.99
C PRO A 511 18.56 -5.41 -48.85
N GLU A 512 18.58 -6.45 -48.00
CA GLU A 512 17.71 -6.53 -46.83
C GLU A 512 17.99 -5.35 -45.89
N ASP A 513 16.94 -4.59 -45.54
CA ASP A 513 17.07 -3.51 -44.56
C ASP A 513 16.97 -4.11 -43.16
N ARG A 514 17.92 -3.78 -42.28
CA ARG A 514 17.94 -4.27 -40.90
C ARG A 514 18.17 -3.13 -39.93
N TRP A 515 17.44 -3.14 -38.82
CA TRP A 515 17.60 -2.19 -37.74
C TRP A 515 17.14 -2.79 -36.42
N PHE A 516 17.36 -2.07 -35.32
CA PHE A 516 16.92 -2.48 -34.00
C PHE A 516 16.31 -1.30 -33.26
N GLY A 517 15.55 -1.62 -32.22
CA GLY A 517 14.99 -0.64 -31.29
C GLY A 517 14.73 -1.28 -29.94
N SER A 518 14.23 -0.47 -29.03
CA SER A 518 13.88 -0.86 -27.68
C SER A 518 12.36 -0.87 -27.48
N GLY A 519 11.91 -1.55 -26.44
CA GLY A 519 10.52 -1.55 -26.01
C GLY A 519 10.40 -1.88 -24.54
N ALA A 520 9.17 -1.84 -24.03
CA ALA A 520 8.84 -2.18 -22.65
C ALA A 520 7.71 -3.21 -22.60
N LEU A 521 7.90 -4.28 -21.84
CA LEU A 521 6.88 -5.29 -21.59
C LEU A 521 5.73 -4.70 -20.76
N LEU A 522 4.49 -4.80 -21.23
CA LEU A 522 3.29 -4.35 -20.51
C LEU A 522 2.54 -5.48 -19.82
N SER A 523 2.62 -6.69 -20.37
CA SER A 523 2.06 -7.93 -19.82
C SER A 523 2.76 -9.12 -20.47
N GLU A 524 2.36 -10.35 -20.16
CA GLU A 524 3.01 -11.55 -20.71
C GLU A 524 2.99 -11.62 -22.24
N SER A 525 2.12 -10.87 -22.92
CA SER A 525 1.95 -10.94 -24.38
C SER A 525 1.97 -9.60 -25.11
N TRP A 526 2.28 -8.50 -24.42
CA TRP A 526 2.22 -7.16 -25.02
C TRP A 526 3.46 -6.33 -24.74
N VAL A 527 4.03 -5.74 -25.78
CA VAL A 527 5.17 -4.84 -25.70
C VAL A 527 4.79 -3.45 -26.24
N LEU A 528 5.16 -2.42 -25.50
CA LEU A 528 5.05 -1.02 -25.86
C LEU A 528 6.35 -0.53 -26.50
N THR A 529 6.25 0.25 -27.58
CA THR A 529 7.42 0.88 -28.23
C THR A 529 6.98 2.11 -29.03
N ALA A 530 7.92 2.78 -29.69
CA ALA A 530 7.66 3.89 -30.60
C ALA A 530 7.19 3.39 -31.98
N ALA A 531 6.29 4.13 -32.62
CA ALA A 531 5.77 3.78 -33.95
C ALA A 531 6.84 3.83 -35.03
N HIS A 532 7.80 4.76 -34.93
CA HIS A 532 8.87 4.91 -35.92
C HIS A 532 9.78 3.67 -35.98
N VAL A 533 9.93 2.93 -34.87
CA VAL A 533 10.72 1.68 -34.80
C VAL A 533 10.08 0.60 -35.68
N LEU A 534 8.75 0.59 -35.77
CA LEU A 534 7.97 -0.46 -36.43
C LEU A 534 7.31 0.00 -37.74
N ARG A 535 7.71 1.16 -38.26
CA ARG A 535 7.24 1.67 -39.55
C ARG A 535 8.16 1.21 -40.68
N SER A 536 7.60 0.61 -41.72
CA SER A 536 8.36 0.30 -42.94
C SER A 536 8.80 1.59 -43.66
N GLN A 537 10.08 1.68 -43.99
CA GLN A 537 10.73 2.93 -44.42
C GLN A 537 10.47 3.26 -45.91
N ARG A 538 9.33 3.87 -46.24
CA ARG A 538 8.96 4.18 -47.65
C ARG A 538 9.28 5.63 -48.04
N ARG A 539 9.46 5.90 -49.34
CA ARG A 539 9.70 7.26 -49.89
C ARG A 539 8.48 8.21 -49.78
N GLY A 540 7.28 7.69 -49.51
CA GLY A 540 6.05 8.47 -49.34
C GLY A 540 5.61 8.60 -47.87
N ALA A 541 4.62 9.46 -47.62
CA ALA A 541 4.06 9.69 -46.28
C ALA A 541 3.11 8.58 -45.78
N THR A 542 2.93 7.50 -46.55
CA THR A 542 2.09 6.36 -46.15
C THR A 542 2.69 5.64 -44.95
N VAL A 543 1.91 5.53 -43.88
CA VAL A 543 2.30 4.79 -42.68
C VAL A 543 1.88 3.34 -42.85
N VAL A 544 2.86 2.44 -42.91
CA VAL A 544 2.64 0.99 -43.03
C VAL A 544 3.50 0.29 -41.98
N PRO A 545 2.92 -0.59 -41.13
CA PRO A 545 3.69 -1.36 -40.17
C PRO A 545 4.63 -2.34 -40.88
N VAL A 546 5.73 -2.66 -40.21
CA VAL A 546 6.58 -3.80 -40.56
C VAL A 546 5.77 -5.09 -40.41
N ALA A 547 5.98 -6.05 -41.31
CA ALA A 547 5.33 -7.34 -41.25
C ALA A 547 5.79 -8.14 -40.00
N PRO A 548 4.88 -8.79 -39.25
CA PRO A 548 5.22 -9.50 -38.00
C PRO A 548 6.38 -10.50 -38.14
N GLU A 549 6.46 -11.20 -39.27
CA GLU A 549 7.51 -12.19 -39.58
C GLU A 549 8.92 -11.61 -39.65
N HIS A 550 9.06 -10.30 -39.88
CA HIS A 550 10.34 -9.59 -39.94
C HIS A 550 10.83 -9.11 -38.57
N ILE A 551 10.06 -9.36 -37.50
CA ILE A 551 10.35 -8.82 -36.16
C ILE A 551 10.69 -9.97 -35.21
N ARG A 552 11.79 -9.83 -34.48
CA ARG A 552 12.11 -10.67 -33.32
C ARG A 552 12.14 -9.84 -32.06
N VAL A 553 11.60 -10.42 -30.99
CA VAL A 553 11.50 -9.80 -29.66
C VAL A 553 12.36 -10.61 -28.70
N TYR A 554 13.26 -9.93 -27.98
CA TYR A 554 14.11 -10.54 -26.95
C TYR A 554 13.87 -9.88 -25.59
N LEU A 555 13.69 -10.69 -24.55
CA LEU A 555 13.44 -10.28 -23.17
C LEU A 555 14.38 -11.00 -22.19
N GLY A 556 14.65 -10.38 -21.04
CA GLY A 556 15.64 -10.89 -20.08
C GLY A 556 17.05 -10.92 -20.66
N LEU A 557 17.30 -10.11 -21.70
CA LEU A 557 18.59 -9.95 -22.34
C LEU A 557 19.33 -8.81 -21.64
N HIS A 558 20.55 -9.06 -21.19
CA HIS A 558 21.43 -8.04 -20.62
C HIS A 558 22.62 -7.78 -21.53
N ASP A 559 23.25 -8.85 -22.03
CA ASP A 559 24.34 -8.81 -23.01
C ASP A 559 23.84 -9.32 -24.36
N VAL A 560 23.92 -8.50 -25.41
CA VAL A 560 23.45 -8.78 -26.77
C VAL A 560 24.17 -9.99 -27.40
N ARG A 561 25.38 -10.33 -26.92
CA ARG A 561 26.14 -11.51 -27.35
C ARG A 561 25.54 -12.80 -26.79
N ALA A 562 24.77 -12.72 -25.71
CA ALA A 562 24.12 -13.85 -25.04
C ALA A 562 22.66 -14.07 -25.48
N LYS A 563 22.27 -13.61 -26.69
CA LYS A 563 20.90 -13.78 -27.24
C LYS A 563 20.33 -15.19 -27.16
N GLN A 564 21.18 -16.22 -27.22
CA GLN A 564 20.77 -17.62 -27.13
C GLN A 564 20.14 -17.99 -25.78
N ASN A 565 20.50 -17.26 -24.72
CA ASN A 565 20.01 -17.51 -23.36
C ASN A 565 18.81 -16.63 -22.99
N ALA A 566 18.44 -15.67 -23.85
CA ALA A 566 17.33 -14.76 -23.61
C ALA A 566 16.00 -15.37 -24.07
N THR A 567 14.91 -14.91 -23.47
CA THR A 567 13.57 -15.28 -23.91
C THR A 567 13.30 -14.62 -25.25
N ASN A 568 13.08 -15.42 -26.30
CA ASN A 568 12.72 -14.92 -27.63
C ASN A 568 11.24 -15.18 -27.94
N ARG A 569 10.60 -14.27 -28.67
CA ARG A 569 9.22 -14.42 -29.16
C ARG A 569 9.07 -13.89 -30.57
N SER A 570 8.21 -14.56 -31.34
CA SER A 570 7.67 -14.04 -32.60
C SER A 570 6.50 -13.09 -32.34
N VAL A 571 6.24 -12.22 -33.32
CA VAL A 571 5.16 -11.25 -33.28
C VAL A 571 3.92 -11.84 -33.95
N GLU A 572 2.77 -11.71 -33.29
CA GLU A 572 1.45 -12.01 -33.85
C GLU A 572 0.91 -10.79 -34.62
N GLN A 573 1.04 -9.61 -34.02
CA GLN A 573 0.44 -8.39 -34.55
C GLN A 573 1.27 -7.15 -34.19
N VAL A 574 1.36 -6.21 -35.14
CA VAL A 574 1.91 -4.87 -34.95
C VAL A 574 0.79 -3.85 -35.09
N ILE A 575 0.68 -2.95 -34.12
CA ILE A 575 -0.36 -1.92 -34.08
C ILE A 575 0.32 -0.56 -33.89
N LEU A 576 0.41 0.21 -34.97
CA LEU A 576 0.85 1.61 -34.90
C LEU A 576 -0.32 2.50 -34.48
N HIS A 577 -0.05 3.58 -33.75
CA HIS A 577 -1.08 4.57 -33.47
C HIS A 577 -1.66 5.13 -34.79
N PRO A 578 -3.00 5.21 -34.96
CA PRO A 578 -3.63 5.56 -36.23
C PRO A 578 -3.32 6.98 -36.71
N HIS A 579 -2.93 7.87 -35.80
CA HIS A 579 -2.57 9.26 -36.08
C HIS A 579 -1.05 9.51 -36.03
N PHE A 580 -0.22 8.46 -36.08
CA PHE A 580 1.24 8.64 -36.17
C PHE A 580 1.61 9.43 -37.43
N ASP A 581 2.36 10.52 -37.25
CA ASP A 581 2.85 11.35 -38.36
C ASP A 581 4.38 11.23 -38.49
N PRO A 582 4.90 10.55 -39.52
CA PRO A 582 6.34 10.34 -39.68
C PRO A 582 7.12 11.61 -40.06
N ARG A 583 6.44 12.74 -40.29
CA ARG A 583 7.10 14.01 -40.66
C ARG A 583 7.56 14.80 -39.43
N ASN A 584 6.81 14.72 -38.34
CA ASN A 584 7.08 15.44 -37.08
C ASN A 584 7.08 14.53 -35.85
N TYR A 585 6.92 13.22 -36.05
CA TYR A 585 6.89 12.20 -35.00
C TYR A 585 5.77 12.39 -33.97
N ASN A 586 4.70 13.11 -34.32
CA ASN A 586 3.54 13.19 -33.44
C ASN A 586 2.82 11.84 -33.38
N ASN A 587 2.35 11.47 -32.19
CA ASN A 587 1.74 10.17 -31.90
C ASN A 587 2.66 8.97 -32.19
N ASP A 588 3.93 9.11 -31.85
CA ASP A 588 4.95 8.09 -32.02
C ASP A 588 4.88 7.01 -30.92
N ILE A 589 3.88 6.15 -31.02
CA ILE A 589 3.60 5.04 -30.09
C ILE A 589 3.00 3.85 -30.85
N ALA A 590 3.40 2.64 -30.46
CA ALA A 590 2.95 1.39 -31.06
C ALA A 590 2.93 0.24 -30.04
N LEU A 591 2.14 -0.78 -30.37
CA LEU A 591 2.05 -2.03 -29.63
C LEU A 591 2.48 -3.21 -30.50
N VAL A 592 3.14 -4.17 -29.85
CA VAL A 592 3.49 -5.47 -30.42
C VAL A 592 2.80 -6.54 -29.58
N LYS A 593 1.94 -7.34 -30.21
CA LYS A 593 1.35 -8.53 -29.61
C LYS A 593 2.25 -9.73 -29.89
N LEU A 594 2.66 -10.43 -28.85
CA LEU A 594 3.51 -11.62 -28.94
C LEU A 594 2.65 -12.83 -29.28
N SER A 595 3.17 -13.74 -30.13
CA SER A 595 2.44 -14.95 -30.51
C SER A 595 2.28 -15.97 -29.38
N GLN A 596 3.07 -15.83 -28.32
CA GLN A 596 3.01 -16.67 -27.12
C GLN A 596 3.43 -15.84 -25.91
N ALA A 597 2.75 -16.07 -24.78
CA ALA A 597 3.10 -15.50 -23.49
C ALA A 597 4.58 -15.76 -23.12
N VAL A 598 5.22 -14.75 -22.52
CA VAL A 598 6.56 -14.88 -21.93
C VAL A 598 6.45 -15.38 -20.50
N PRO A 599 7.36 -16.26 -20.04
CA PRO A 599 7.39 -16.66 -18.64
C PRO A 599 7.81 -15.45 -17.79
N VAL A 600 6.98 -15.06 -16.85
CA VAL A 600 7.34 -14.05 -15.85
C VAL A 600 8.37 -14.66 -14.89
N GLY A 601 9.40 -13.90 -14.55
CA GLY A 601 10.47 -14.34 -13.67
C GLY A 601 11.27 -13.17 -13.13
N GLU A 602 12.48 -13.42 -12.62
CA GLU A 602 13.35 -12.35 -12.12
C GLU A 602 13.83 -11.41 -13.24
N LEU A 603 14.09 -11.94 -14.43
CA LEU A 603 14.63 -11.17 -15.56
C LEU A 603 13.57 -10.63 -16.52
N VAL A 604 12.31 -11.05 -16.37
CA VAL A 604 11.21 -10.72 -17.28
C VAL A 604 9.96 -10.39 -16.47
N ARG A 605 9.62 -9.10 -16.39
CA ARG A 605 8.44 -8.57 -15.68
C ARG A 605 7.89 -7.35 -16.40
N PRO A 606 6.58 -7.09 -16.34
CA PRO A 606 6.01 -5.92 -17.00
C PRO A 606 6.32 -4.61 -16.23
N VAL A 607 6.33 -3.49 -16.95
CA VAL A 607 6.31 -2.14 -16.36
C VAL A 607 4.87 -1.66 -16.23
N CYS A 608 4.58 -0.81 -15.24
CA CYS A 608 3.25 -0.25 -15.08
C CYS A 608 2.99 0.84 -16.12
N LEU A 609 1.71 1.02 -16.48
CA LEU A 609 1.26 2.12 -17.33
C LEU A 609 0.84 3.31 -16.45
N PRO A 610 1.06 4.56 -16.92
CA PRO A 610 0.60 5.72 -16.20
C PRO A 610 -0.94 5.72 -16.16
N PRO A 611 -1.55 6.13 -15.04
CA PRO A 611 -2.99 6.24 -14.96
C PRO A 611 -3.51 7.29 -15.94
N PRO A 612 -4.79 7.19 -16.38
CA PRO A 612 -5.36 8.13 -17.33
C PRO A 612 -5.41 9.52 -16.69
N GLN A 613 -5.11 10.55 -17.48
CA GLN A 613 -5.13 11.93 -16.98
C GLN A 613 -6.57 12.33 -16.61
N GLY A 614 -6.84 12.43 -15.30
CA GLY A 614 -8.07 13.03 -14.78
C GLY A 614 -7.98 14.56 -14.79
N LYS A 615 -9.14 15.24 -14.81
CA LYS A 615 -9.21 16.72 -14.82
C LYS A 615 -8.53 17.39 -13.62
N ASP A 616 -8.36 16.66 -12.51
CA ASP A 616 -7.78 17.17 -11.26
C ASP A 616 -6.34 16.67 -11.00
N ARG A 617 -5.72 15.93 -11.93
CA ARG A 617 -4.35 15.42 -11.75
C ARG A 617 -3.33 16.33 -12.46
N PRO A 618 -2.21 16.68 -11.80
CA PRO A 618 -1.13 17.42 -12.45
C PRO A 618 -0.57 16.64 -13.65
N GLN A 619 -0.14 17.37 -14.67
CA GLN A 619 0.38 16.78 -15.91
C GLN A 619 1.61 15.90 -15.59
N SER A 620 1.56 14.63 -16.00
CA SER A 620 2.65 13.67 -15.82
C SER A 620 3.50 13.56 -17.10
N PRO A 621 4.83 13.42 -16.99
CA PRO A 621 5.64 13.49 -15.76
C PRO A 621 5.82 14.93 -15.23
N GLN A 622 6.03 15.07 -13.92
CA GLN A 622 6.25 16.35 -13.24
C GLN A 622 7.60 16.98 -13.60
N LEU A 623 7.67 18.31 -13.65
CA LEU A 623 8.90 19.03 -13.97
C LEU A 623 10.01 18.77 -12.94
N ASN A 624 11.27 18.74 -13.40
CA ASN A 624 12.46 18.54 -12.58
C ASN A 624 12.50 17.21 -11.79
N THR A 625 11.57 16.30 -12.04
CA THR A 625 11.65 14.94 -11.53
C THR A 625 12.57 14.11 -12.42
N LEU A 626 13.24 13.13 -11.81
CA LEU A 626 14.25 12.32 -12.49
C LEU A 626 13.62 11.00 -12.95
N GLY A 627 13.80 10.66 -14.22
CA GLY A 627 13.45 9.35 -14.76
C GLY A 627 14.67 8.58 -15.24
N LEU A 628 14.49 7.28 -15.43
CA LEU A 628 15.51 6.39 -15.95
C LEU A 628 15.16 5.97 -17.38
N VAL A 629 16.17 5.89 -18.23
CA VAL A 629 16.06 5.27 -19.55
C VAL A 629 17.14 4.21 -19.67
N ALA A 630 16.78 3.04 -20.20
CA ALA A 630 17.71 1.97 -20.48
C ALA A 630 17.70 1.59 -21.96
N GLY A 631 18.86 1.22 -22.48
CA GLY A 631 19.01 0.76 -23.86
C GLY A 631 20.43 0.36 -24.22
N TRP A 632 20.58 -0.11 -25.47
CA TRP A 632 21.85 -0.56 -26.04
C TRP A 632 22.42 0.46 -27.04
N GLY A 633 22.02 1.73 -26.89
CA GLY A 633 22.43 2.79 -27.79
C GLY A 633 23.92 3.14 -27.76
N ILE A 634 24.31 4.10 -28.60
CA ILE A 634 25.69 4.56 -28.77
C ILE A 634 26.22 5.13 -27.44
N SER A 635 27.34 4.59 -26.95
CA SER A 635 27.96 4.99 -25.67
C SER A 635 29.16 5.92 -25.81
N ASN A 636 29.61 6.25 -27.03
CA ASN A 636 30.83 7.03 -27.27
C ASN A 636 30.58 8.21 -28.23
N PRO A 637 30.79 9.48 -27.80
CA PRO A 637 30.50 10.67 -28.61
C PRO A 637 31.47 10.90 -29.78
N ASN A 638 32.66 10.29 -29.78
CA ASN A 638 33.67 10.45 -30.84
C ASN A 638 33.43 9.58 -32.10
N ALA A 639 32.33 8.84 -32.17
CA ALA A 639 32.02 7.99 -33.31
C ALA A 639 31.19 8.77 -34.35
N SER A 640 31.85 9.32 -35.38
CA SER A 640 31.19 10.01 -36.49
C SER A 640 30.24 9.04 -37.22
N VAL A 641 28.97 9.44 -37.33
CA VAL A 641 27.93 8.76 -38.12
C VAL A 641 28.26 8.90 -39.60
N ALA A 642 29.01 7.95 -40.17
CA ALA A 642 29.06 7.80 -41.61
C ALA A 642 27.77 7.07 -42.04
N ALA A 643 26.96 7.76 -42.83
CA ALA A 643 25.73 7.26 -43.42
C ALA A 643 26.03 6.15 -44.45
N ASP A 644 26.30 4.93 -43.99
CA ASP A 644 26.28 3.74 -44.83
C ASP A 644 25.63 2.57 -44.08
N THR A 645 24.49 2.11 -44.59
CA THR A 645 23.46 1.32 -43.88
C THR A 645 23.59 -0.19 -44.07
N THR A 646 24.79 -0.70 -44.41
CA THR A 646 24.91 -2.08 -44.94
C THR A 646 25.77 -3.06 -44.12
N ALA A 647 25.93 -2.92 -42.81
CA ALA A 647 26.69 -3.91 -42.03
C ALA A 647 26.14 -4.21 -40.62
N LEU A 648 25.14 -5.09 -40.52
CA LEU A 648 24.83 -5.84 -39.28
C LEU A 648 25.65 -7.12 -39.19
N SER A 649 26.95 -6.97 -39.01
CA SER A 649 27.82 -8.01 -38.47
C SER A 649 28.76 -7.34 -37.49
N SER A 650 28.57 -7.57 -36.19
CA SER A 650 29.57 -7.68 -35.10
C SER A 650 30.87 -6.84 -35.08
N ASP A 651 31.11 -5.87 -35.97
CA ASP A 651 32.44 -5.30 -36.25
C ASP A 651 32.47 -3.75 -36.26
N LEU A 652 31.45 -3.09 -35.71
CA LEU A 652 31.54 -1.66 -35.39
C LEU A 652 31.27 -1.47 -33.90
N GLY A 653 32.34 -1.25 -33.13
CA GLY A 653 32.33 -0.95 -31.69
C GLY A 653 31.71 0.41 -31.34
N MET A 654 30.52 0.70 -31.87
CA MET A 654 29.79 1.97 -31.70
C MET A 654 28.55 1.85 -30.81
N VAL A 655 27.99 0.65 -30.61
CA VAL A 655 26.83 0.36 -29.73
C VAL A 655 27.25 -0.54 -28.58
N SER A 656 26.65 -0.36 -27.41
CA SER A 656 27.02 -1.13 -26.22
C SER A 656 26.48 -2.56 -26.30
N ASP A 657 27.36 -3.55 -26.17
CA ASP A 657 26.97 -4.97 -26.04
C ASP A 657 26.13 -5.22 -24.77
N VAL A 658 26.36 -4.41 -23.73
CA VAL A 658 25.71 -4.55 -22.42
C VAL A 658 24.69 -3.45 -22.24
N LEU A 659 23.50 -3.79 -21.73
CA LEU A 659 22.43 -2.84 -21.45
C LEU A 659 22.94 -1.73 -20.52
N GLN A 660 22.83 -0.48 -20.96
CA GLN A 660 23.18 0.71 -20.17
C GLN A 660 21.91 1.41 -19.71
N TYR A 661 22.04 2.28 -18.71
CA TYR A 661 20.98 3.18 -18.32
C TYR A 661 21.51 4.56 -17.95
N VAL A 662 20.64 5.57 -18.04
CA VAL A 662 20.91 6.96 -17.69
C VAL A 662 19.75 7.55 -16.89
N LYS A 663 20.05 8.49 -16.00
CA LYS A 663 19.07 9.24 -15.21
C LYS A 663 18.96 10.66 -15.77
N LEU A 664 17.75 11.08 -16.16
CA LEU A 664 17.52 12.34 -16.84
C LEU A 664 16.39 13.14 -16.17
N PRO A 665 16.57 14.46 -15.94
CA PRO A 665 15.51 15.32 -15.43
C PRO A 665 14.51 15.67 -16.53
N VAL A 666 13.24 15.77 -16.16
CA VAL A 666 12.18 16.28 -17.05
C VAL A 666 12.32 17.78 -17.22
N VAL A 667 12.37 18.22 -18.48
CA VAL A 667 12.55 19.61 -18.88
C VAL A 667 11.20 20.29 -19.08
N ALA A 668 11.13 21.58 -18.77
CA ALA A 668 9.94 22.40 -19.01
C ALA A 668 9.54 22.43 -20.49
N GLN A 669 8.24 22.29 -20.76
CA GLN A 669 7.70 22.22 -22.13
C GLN A 669 8.10 23.45 -22.97
N GLU A 670 8.04 24.65 -22.38
CA GLU A 670 8.39 25.91 -23.05
C GLU A 670 9.88 26.00 -23.35
N GLU A 671 10.73 25.51 -22.44
CA GLU A 671 12.17 25.45 -22.67
C GLU A 671 12.51 24.48 -23.79
N CYS A 672 11.88 23.30 -23.81
CA CYS A 672 12.10 22.35 -24.89
C CYS A 672 11.61 22.88 -26.24
N LYS A 673 10.41 23.48 -26.29
CA LYS A 673 9.88 24.16 -27.48
C LYS A 673 10.86 25.23 -27.97
N ALA A 674 11.35 26.08 -27.07
CA ALA A 674 12.29 27.15 -27.41
C ALA A 674 13.63 26.60 -27.96
N SER A 675 14.14 25.52 -27.38
CA SER A 675 15.37 24.89 -27.86
C SER A 675 15.25 24.42 -29.30
N TYR A 676 14.17 23.70 -29.64
CA TYR A 676 13.99 23.16 -30.99
C TYR A 676 13.51 24.19 -32.01
N ALA A 677 12.72 25.18 -31.60
CA ALA A 677 12.29 26.28 -32.48
C ALA A 677 13.48 27.08 -33.03
N SER A 678 14.56 27.18 -32.25
CA SER A 678 15.79 27.87 -32.68
C SER A 678 16.60 27.11 -33.74
N ARG A 679 16.35 25.81 -33.93
CA ARG A 679 17.17 24.91 -34.77
C ARG A 679 16.51 24.58 -36.11
N SER A 680 15.20 24.31 -36.14
CA SER A 680 14.49 24.03 -37.41
C SER A 680 12.98 24.21 -37.29
N ILE A 681 12.35 24.64 -38.39
CA ILE A 681 10.89 24.76 -38.52
C ILE A 681 10.19 23.39 -38.53
N ASN A 682 10.90 22.32 -38.88
CA ASN A 682 10.33 20.97 -39.00
C ASN A 682 10.22 20.23 -37.65
N TYR A 683 10.93 20.68 -36.62
CA TYR A 683 10.95 20.06 -35.29
C TYR A 683 9.95 20.78 -34.38
N ASN A 684 8.68 20.39 -34.45
CA ASN A 684 7.62 20.97 -33.64
C ASN A 684 7.29 20.10 -32.43
N ILE A 685 7.60 20.58 -31.22
CA ILE A 685 7.28 19.92 -29.95
C ILE A 685 5.79 20.08 -29.65
N THR A 686 5.05 18.98 -29.68
CA THR A 686 3.60 18.95 -29.41
C THR A 686 3.29 18.66 -27.95
N ASP A 687 2.05 18.85 -27.50
CA ASP A 687 1.63 18.56 -26.11
C ASP A 687 1.58 17.04 -25.81
N ASN A 688 1.65 16.23 -26.86
CA ASN A 688 1.82 14.78 -26.81
C ASN A 688 3.27 14.33 -26.54
N MET A 689 4.19 15.29 -26.42
CA MET A 689 5.59 15.08 -26.17
C MET A 689 6.01 15.76 -24.86
N PHE A 690 7.08 15.25 -24.26
CA PHE A 690 7.87 15.96 -23.25
C PHE A 690 9.35 15.74 -23.53
N CYS A 691 10.20 16.49 -22.84
CA CYS A 691 11.65 16.38 -23.03
C CYS A 691 12.34 16.06 -21.71
N ALA A 692 13.46 15.35 -21.81
CA ALA A 692 14.31 15.08 -20.67
C ALA A 692 15.78 15.24 -21.06
N GLY A 693 16.59 15.73 -20.13
CA GLY A 693 18.01 15.99 -20.37
C GLY A 693 18.54 17.18 -19.60
N PHE A 694 19.86 17.29 -19.52
CA PHE A 694 20.52 18.40 -18.84
C PHE A 694 20.77 19.57 -19.79
N TYR A 695 20.72 20.79 -19.25
CA TYR A 695 20.95 22.00 -20.02
C TYR A 695 22.36 22.05 -20.63
N GLU A 696 23.38 21.68 -19.85
CA GLU A 696 24.78 21.67 -20.30
C GLU A 696 25.07 20.61 -21.36
N GLY A 697 24.17 19.64 -21.56
CA GLY A 697 24.43 18.43 -22.34
C GLY A 697 25.19 17.39 -21.51
N GLY A 698 26.00 16.56 -22.17
CA GLY A 698 26.80 15.48 -21.59
C GLY A 698 26.06 14.15 -21.42
N HIS A 699 24.73 14.16 -21.28
CA HIS A 699 23.89 12.98 -21.09
C HIS A 699 22.62 13.05 -21.92
N ASP A 700 22.42 12.09 -22.80
CA ASP A 700 21.22 12.01 -23.63
C ASP A 700 20.96 10.56 -24.06
N THR A 701 19.74 10.27 -24.49
CA THR A 701 19.39 8.98 -25.12
C THR A 701 19.82 8.99 -26.57
N CYS A 702 20.55 7.97 -27.01
CA CYS A 702 21.17 7.96 -28.33
C CYS A 702 20.54 6.90 -29.26
N LEU A 703 21.03 6.85 -30.51
CA LEU A 703 20.64 5.82 -31.47
C LEU A 703 20.76 4.42 -30.85
N GLY A 704 19.64 3.67 -30.84
CA GLY A 704 19.52 2.34 -30.22
C GLY A 704 18.64 2.29 -28.97
N ASP A 705 18.33 3.44 -28.38
CA ASP A 705 17.38 3.56 -27.26
C ASP A 705 15.94 3.83 -27.75
N SER A 706 15.76 4.10 -29.06
CA SER A 706 14.47 4.38 -29.71
C SER A 706 13.37 3.40 -29.32
N GLY A 707 12.25 3.91 -28.84
CA GLY A 707 11.12 3.11 -28.36
C GLY A 707 11.27 2.54 -26.95
N GLY A 708 12.44 2.67 -26.33
CA GLY A 708 12.67 2.33 -24.92
C GLY A 708 11.85 3.22 -23.99
N ALA A 709 11.51 2.70 -22.81
CA ALA A 709 10.68 3.41 -21.85
C ALA A 709 11.51 4.37 -20.99
N PHE A 710 11.00 5.59 -20.83
CA PHE A 710 11.37 6.51 -19.78
C PHE A 710 10.51 6.19 -18.55
N VAL A 711 11.14 5.59 -17.53
CA VAL A 711 10.45 5.07 -16.35
C VAL A 711 10.70 5.93 -15.13
N MET A 712 9.68 6.06 -14.30
CA MET A 712 9.73 6.79 -13.02
C MET A 712 9.08 5.95 -11.93
N GLU A 713 9.64 6.00 -10.74
CA GLU A 713 9.03 5.42 -9.55
C GLU A 713 7.84 6.30 -9.12
N GLU A 714 6.68 5.67 -8.95
CA GLU A 714 5.47 6.36 -8.49
C GLU A 714 5.51 6.51 -6.96
N PRO A 715 5.41 7.76 -6.43
CA PRO A 715 5.39 8.00 -4.99
C PRO A 715 4.23 7.28 -4.31
N GLY A 716 4.51 6.58 -3.22
CA GLY A 716 3.53 5.87 -2.40
C GLY A 716 3.32 4.39 -2.76
N SER A 717 3.30 4.04 -4.06
CA SER A 717 3.21 2.64 -4.49
C SER A 717 4.57 1.96 -4.61
N GLY A 718 5.65 2.72 -4.85
CA GLY A 718 7.00 2.19 -5.10
C GLY A 718 7.13 1.47 -6.44
N ARG A 719 6.11 1.55 -7.30
CA ARG A 719 6.09 0.88 -8.61
C ARG A 719 6.70 1.76 -9.68
N TRP A 720 7.40 1.12 -10.62
CA TRP A 720 7.97 1.76 -11.79
C TRP A 720 6.97 1.86 -12.95
N VAL A 721 6.79 3.08 -13.44
CA VAL A 721 5.77 3.45 -14.43
C VAL A 721 6.43 3.99 -15.70
N ALA A 722 6.01 3.52 -16.87
CA ALA A 722 6.48 4.02 -18.17
C ALA A 722 5.81 5.36 -18.53
N GLN A 723 6.42 6.47 -18.12
CA GLN A 723 5.92 7.82 -18.35
C GLN A 723 6.15 8.30 -19.79
N GLY A 724 7.22 7.81 -20.44
CA GLY A 724 7.59 8.20 -21.80
C GLY A 724 8.14 7.07 -22.65
N LEU A 725 8.22 7.30 -23.96
CA LEU A 725 8.92 6.46 -24.92
C LEU A 725 9.91 7.30 -25.70
N VAL A 726 11.16 6.85 -25.83
CA VAL A 726 12.20 7.55 -26.61
C VAL A 726 11.72 7.67 -28.06
N SER A 727 11.51 8.91 -28.53
CA SER A 727 10.95 9.18 -29.86
C SER A 727 12.02 9.72 -30.81
N TRP A 728 12.60 10.89 -30.51
CA TRP A 728 13.63 11.51 -31.35
C TRP A 728 14.49 12.49 -30.55
N GLY A 729 15.57 12.99 -31.16
CA GLY A 729 16.46 14.02 -30.61
C GLY A 729 17.00 14.93 -31.71
N GLY A 730 17.79 15.93 -31.32
CA GLY A 730 18.42 16.87 -32.27
C GLY A 730 19.38 16.18 -33.24
N PRO A 731 19.63 16.76 -34.42
CA PRO A 731 20.59 16.23 -35.40
C PRO A 731 22.06 16.37 -34.96
N GLU A 732 22.33 17.09 -33.88
CA GLU A 732 23.66 17.25 -33.30
C GLU A 732 24.14 15.99 -32.56
N GLU A 733 25.40 15.97 -32.12
CA GLU A 733 25.96 14.85 -31.37
C GLU A 733 25.17 14.58 -30.08
N CYS A 734 24.97 13.30 -29.75
CA CYS A 734 24.23 12.89 -28.56
C CYS A 734 24.87 13.50 -27.30
N GLY A 735 24.07 14.16 -26.45
CA GLY A 735 24.58 14.92 -25.31
C GLY A 735 25.10 16.31 -25.66
N SER A 736 24.75 16.86 -26.83
CA SER A 736 25.04 18.26 -27.14
C SER A 736 24.31 19.23 -26.21
N GLN A 737 24.94 20.37 -25.93
CA GLN A 737 24.35 21.42 -25.10
C GLN A 737 22.99 21.87 -25.64
N ARG A 738 21.99 21.98 -24.74
CA ARG A 738 20.59 22.30 -25.05
C ARG A 738 19.94 21.37 -26.08
N VAL A 739 20.42 20.14 -26.28
CA VAL A 739 19.71 19.13 -27.09
C VAL A 739 19.08 18.14 -26.12
N TYR A 740 17.75 18.18 -26.01
CA TYR A 740 17.01 17.33 -25.09
C TYR A 740 16.42 16.14 -25.83
N GLY A 741 16.49 14.94 -25.27
CA GLY A 741 15.73 13.79 -25.75
C GLY A 741 14.24 14.10 -25.73
N VAL A 742 13.53 13.80 -26.82
CA VAL A 742 12.09 13.99 -26.96
C VAL A 742 11.38 12.66 -26.81
N TYR A 743 10.39 12.63 -25.92
CA TYR A 743 9.66 11.43 -25.54
C TYR A 743 8.18 11.57 -25.83
N THR A 744 7.57 10.49 -26.32
CA THR A 744 6.12 10.38 -26.42
C THR A 744 5.53 10.30 -25.01
N ARG A 745 4.58 11.17 -24.66
CA ARG A 745 3.93 11.21 -23.34
C ARG A 745 2.88 10.09 -23.23
N VAL A 746 3.23 8.97 -22.61
CA VAL A 746 2.39 7.75 -22.58
C VAL A 746 1.01 7.99 -21.96
N ALA A 747 0.94 8.85 -20.93
CA ALA A 747 -0.32 9.20 -20.26
C ALA A 747 -1.39 9.77 -21.21
N ASN A 748 -1.02 10.41 -22.31
CA ASN A 748 -1.97 10.94 -23.30
C ASN A 748 -2.58 9.86 -24.19
N TYR A 749 -2.04 8.64 -24.18
CA TYR A 749 -2.49 7.51 -24.98
C TYR A 749 -3.15 6.42 -24.14
N ALA A 750 -3.44 6.74 -22.88
CA ALA A 750 -4.09 5.85 -21.93
C ALA A 750 -5.34 5.17 -22.54
N ASP A 751 -6.30 5.95 -23.04
CA ASP A 751 -7.55 5.42 -23.59
C ASP A 751 -7.31 4.51 -24.82
N TRP A 752 -6.35 4.89 -25.68
CA TRP A 752 -5.96 4.08 -26.83
C TRP A 752 -5.35 2.75 -26.39
N LEU A 753 -4.42 2.76 -25.44
CA LEU A 753 -3.80 1.55 -24.88
C LEU A 753 -4.86 0.63 -24.28
N GLN A 754 -5.80 1.18 -23.51
CA GLN A 754 -6.89 0.41 -22.91
C GLN A 754 -7.78 -0.25 -23.97
N SER A 755 -8.09 0.46 -25.06
CA SER A 755 -8.90 -0.08 -26.16
C SER A 755 -8.24 -1.26 -26.88
N GLN A 756 -6.90 -1.30 -26.95
CA GLN A 756 -6.16 -2.36 -27.63
C GLN A 756 -5.92 -3.57 -26.73
N LEU A 757 -5.66 -3.35 -25.43
CA LEU A 757 -5.28 -4.42 -24.50
C LEU A 757 -6.48 -5.27 -24.02
N GLY A 758 -7.70 -4.73 -24.08
CA GLY A 758 -8.93 -5.51 -23.84
C GLY A 758 -9.13 -6.02 -22.41
N THR A 759 -8.32 -5.54 -21.44
CA THR A 759 -8.31 -5.95 -20.04
C THR A 759 -8.76 -4.83 -19.09
N GLY A 760 -9.22 -5.21 -17.89
CA GLY A 760 -9.62 -4.31 -16.79
C GLY A 760 -8.50 -3.36 -16.30
N PRO A 761 -8.77 -2.51 -15.28
CA PRO A 761 -8.04 -1.26 -15.04
C PRO A 761 -6.54 -1.44 -14.81
N TRP A 762 -5.78 -0.46 -15.30
CA TRP A 762 -4.38 -0.08 -15.01
C TRP A 762 -3.66 -0.99 -14.00
N TRP A 763 -2.74 -1.80 -14.51
CA TRP A 763 -1.94 -2.80 -13.80
C TRP A 763 -1.20 -2.22 -12.58
#